data_AF-A0A9W8D1C3-F1
#
_entry.id   AF-A0A9W8D1C3-F1
#
_cell.length_a   1.000
_cell.length_b   1.000
_cell.length_c   1.000
_cell.angle_alpha   90.00
_cell.angle_beta   90.00
_cell.angle_gamma   90.00
#
_symmetry.space_group_name_H-M   'P 1'
#
loop_
_entity.id
_entity.type
_entity.pdbx_description
1 polymer ?
#
loop_
_entity_poly.entity_id
_entity_poly.type
_entity_poly.pdbx_seq_one_letter_code
_entity_poly.pdbx_strand_id
1 'polypeptide(L)'
;TGTALGPFMALSGFPAGDESITKVYYSDAPQRSHQDRESLHTSLRTTVQFLHSALFEIVNRLIRSGADERTLVLQLSLRTLATNALRSGMQVDFTKVVDDGFADNLAFVWMRLSEPFTNDARLTRLARVDPDWVTMRALRSVADGGLNDDQSHISTYWRELTRIDADKEQIDAYLEQRLRDQMSSDGGFIPDCFFTTAVALHLGLVSTIARYIDMMKQIGRFKNEIERVRNSPGTLTPAQRANLPLVMQRWESQLQDMKREKCAMDAQMLDPRRLICAMVFYRFVICFLLRQVDAQGVFPQQAFTMPAENGDVNAAEKWRMLPEFLIEDAIEFVVFVTTYAPDVLTDSTAQVGDDGLRMFDDILPLFIVTFLARPKLIRNPYLKAKLVDILHYLTYRDPREDDDYVDTLGGNIPGNIRLHPSIQQFQANLDNNTLARAYLVPALVRFYVDIEQTGSSSQFYEKFQTRYYIARTLRALWARAPRYVEVTRRFFMQSGLGTSEATTTGSTRRDQRIIEEFVTRLMTDTTYLLDESLSKLAVIRDIEKRQPTAEAPAAEGNDSDDASRLDDAESRARSLVSLANETVHMLAFLSRLVPRPFQASEVVSRLAAMLNYNLQQLAGPKCSSLKVQDMQKYSFNPRVLLSELTSVYVHLGLPTGKQQPAAALIEETEAIDRFVMAVAEDDRSYSQALFDKALYILEQRSLKNAQSLTRLREFALKCQGAKVDSRAM
;
A
#
# COMPACT_ATOMS: atom_id res chain seq x y z
N THR A 1 -3.75 29.40 -21.37
CA THR A 1 -4.95 30.24 -21.18
C THR A 1 -5.29 31.15 -22.37
N GLY A 2 -4.40 31.40 -23.34
CA GLY A 2 -4.66 32.29 -24.48
C GLY A 2 -5.65 31.82 -25.55
N THR A 3 -6.58 30.91 -25.22
CA THR A 3 -7.65 30.43 -26.11
C THR A 3 -8.99 31.02 -25.70
N ALA A 4 -10.02 30.98 -26.57
CA ALA A 4 -11.33 31.59 -26.26
C ALA A 4 -12.01 31.02 -25.00
N LEU A 5 -11.86 29.70 -24.74
CA LEU A 5 -12.37 29.06 -23.51
C LEU A 5 -11.38 29.16 -22.33
N GLY A 6 -10.15 29.60 -22.60
CA GLY A 6 -9.05 29.53 -21.65
C GLY A 6 -9.27 30.32 -20.36
N PRO A 7 -9.71 31.58 -20.41
CA PRO A 7 -10.00 32.38 -19.21
C PRO A 7 -11.11 31.80 -18.35
N PHE A 8 -12.17 31.25 -18.97
CA PHE A 8 -13.29 30.65 -18.24
C PHE A 8 -12.88 29.37 -17.50
N MET A 9 -12.03 28.57 -18.13
CA MET A 9 -11.47 27.37 -17.52
C MET A 9 -10.50 27.69 -16.38
N ALA A 10 -9.87 28.87 -16.34
CA ALA A 10 -8.92 29.23 -15.27
C ALA A 10 -9.58 29.68 -13.95
N LEU A 11 -10.89 29.97 -13.96
CA LEU A 11 -11.61 30.37 -12.75
C LEU A 11 -11.65 29.20 -11.76
N SER A 12 -11.17 29.35 -10.53
CA SER A 12 -11.19 28.24 -9.58
C SER A 12 -11.19 28.69 -8.12
N GLY A 13 -11.51 27.75 -7.22
CA GLY A 13 -11.36 27.96 -5.78
C GLY A 13 -9.96 27.62 -5.27
N PHE A 14 -8.98 27.36 -6.14
CA PHE A 14 -7.67 26.85 -5.71
C PHE A 14 -6.79 27.99 -5.21
N PRO A 15 -5.97 27.77 -4.16
CA PRO A 15 -5.09 28.80 -3.60
C PRO A 15 -4.14 29.42 -4.62
N ALA A 16 -3.67 28.63 -5.59
CA ALA A 16 -2.72 29.06 -6.60
C ALA A 16 -3.31 30.06 -7.61
N GLY A 17 -4.64 30.09 -7.77
CA GLY A 17 -5.31 30.98 -8.73
C GLY A 17 -5.51 32.40 -8.20
N ASP A 18 -5.71 32.57 -6.89
CA ASP A 18 -5.89 33.88 -6.26
C ASP A 18 -5.49 33.84 -4.77
N GLU A 19 -4.52 34.67 -4.38
CA GLU A 19 -4.08 34.81 -2.98
C GLU A 19 -5.20 35.31 -2.06
N SER A 20 -6.24 35.96 -2.59
CA SER A 20 -7.39 36.42 -1.79
C SER A 20 -8.15 35.25 -1.14
N ILE A 21 -8.15 34.08 -1.78
CA ILE A 21 -8.80 32.87 -1.27
C ILE A 21 -8.15 32.47 0.07
N THR A 22 -6.82 32.47 0.15
CA THR A 22 -6.11 32.10 1.38
C THR A 22 -6.06 33.24 2.38
N LYS A 23 -5.75 34.46 1.93
CA LYS A 23 -5.51 35.62 2.80
C LYS A 23 -6.77 36.28 3.33
N VAL A 24 -7.90 36.16 2.63
CA VAL A 24 -9.17 36.79 3.01
C VAL A 24 -10.22 35.75 3.39
N TYR A 25 -10.48 34.76 2.55
CA TYR A 25 -11.58 33.81 2.79
C TYR A 25 -11.23 32.73 3.84
N TYR A 26 -10.00 32.20 3.82
CA TYR A 26 -9.52 31.18 4.77
C TYR A 26 -8.58 31.73 5.87
N SER A 27 -8.51 33.05 6.07
CA SER A 27 -7.58 33.72 6.99
C SER A 27 -7.57 33.13 8.41
N ASP A 28 -8.74 32.86 8.98
CA ASP A 28 -8.89 32.31 10.33
C ASP A 28 -9.25 30.82 10.35
N ALA A 29 -9.35 30.19 9.18
CA ALA A 29 -9.87 28.82 9.05
C ALA A 29 -9.10 27.76 9.87
N PRO A 30 -7.76 27.80 10.01
CA PRO A 30 -7.04 26.82 10.82
C PRO A 30 -7.40 26.85 12.32
N GLN A 31 -7.96 27.95 12.82
CA GLN A 31 -8.31 28.15 14.23
C GLN A 31 -9.80 27.91 14.51
N ARG A 32 -10.62 27.78 13.46
CA ARG A 32 -12.07 27.58 13.55
C ARG A 32 -12.43 26.13 13.92
N SER A 33 -13.64 25.95 14.45
CA SER A 33 -14.21 24.63 14.69
C SER A 33 -14.36 23.85 13.38
N HIS A 34 -14.45 22.51 13.47
CA HIS A 34 -14.67 21.67 12.29
C HIS A 34 -15.95 22.06 11.54
N GLN A 35 -17.03 22.39 12.26
CA GLN A 35 -18.32 22.76 11.67
C GLN A 35 -18.26 24.11 10.92
N ASP A 36 -17.55 25.09 11.47
CA ASP A 36 -17.37 26.39 10.83
C ASP A 36 -16.49 26.28 9.58
N ARG A 37 -15.45 25.43 9.63
CA ARG A 37 -14.62 25.12 8.46
C ARG A 37 -15.42 24.45 7.35
N GLU A 38 -16.25 23.47 7.70
CA GLU A 38 -17.11 22.79 6.73
C GLU A 38 -18.12 23.75 6.09
N SER A 39 -18.59 24.75 6.84
CA SER A 39 -19.46 25.79 6.31
C SER A 39 -18.75 26.68 5.28
N LEU A 40 -17.49 27.05 5.53
CA LEU A 40 -16.65 27.74 4.52
C LEU A 40 -16.43 26.86 3.29
N HIS A 41 -16.09 25.59 3.50
CA HIS A 41 -15.90 24.63 2.41
C HIS A 41 -17.17 24.53 1.56
N THR A 42 -18.34 24.37 2.19
CA THR A 42 -19.63 24.25 1.51
C THR A 42 -19.96 25.49 0.67
N SER A 43 -19.70 26.69 1.19
CA SER A 43 -19.95 27.92 0.45
C SER A 43 -19.06 28.04 -0.80
N LEU A 44 -17.75 27.79 -0.70
CA LEU A 44 -16.85 27.79 -1.86
C LEU A 44 -17.22 26.69 -2.87
N ARG A 45 -17.46 25.47 -2.38
CA ARG A 45 -17.89 24.31 -3.17
C ARG A 45 -19.18 24.58 -3.96
N THR A 46 -20.11 25.36 -3.40
CA THR A 46 -21.36 25.75 -4.08
C THR A 46 -21.08 26.70 -5.24
N THR A 47 -20.20 27.69 -5.05
CA THR A 47 -19.79 28.62 -6.13
C THR A 47 -19.08 27.88 -7.26
N VAL A 48 -18.12 27.00 -6.93
CA VAL A 48 -17.40 26.18 -7.91
C VAL A 48 -18.37 25.28 -8.68
N GLN A 49 -19.40 24.73 -8.03
CA GLN A 49 -20.42 23.92 -8.71
C GLN A 49 -21.19 24.70 -9.78
N PHE A 50 -21.53 25.97 -9.54
CA PHE A 50 -22.18 26.80 -10.56
C PHE A 50 -21.27 27.03 -11.77
N LEU A 51 -20.00 27.31 -11.53
CA LEU A 51 -18.99 27.45 -12.58
C LEU A 51 -18.87 26.15 -13.41
N HIS A 52 -18.66 25.03 -12.73
CA HIS A 52 -18.58 23.70 -13.33
C HIS A 52 -19.79 23.36 -14.20
N SER A 53 -21.00 23.69 -13.73
CA SER A 53 -22.24 23.47 -14.49
C SER A 53 -22.32 24.33 -15.75
N ALA A 54 -21.90 25.59 -15.66
CA ALA A 54 -21.85 26.50 -16.80
C ALA A 54 -20.80 26.08 -17.84
N LEU A 55 -19.59 25.72 -17.41
CA LEU A 55 -18.52 25.22 -18.28
C LEU A 55 -18.95 23.95 -19.01
N PHE A 56 -19.56 23.01 -18.29
CA PHE A 56 -20.11 21.80 -18.90
C PHE A 56 -21.17 22.14 -19.95
N GLU A 57 -22.13 23.01 -19.66
CA GLU A 57 -23.21 23.35 -20.60
C GLU A 57 -22.66 24.00 -21.88
N ILE A 58 -21.66 24.88 -21.77
CA ILE A 58 -20.98 25.47 -22.94
C ILE A 58 -20.37 24.38 -23.81
N VAL A 59 -19.53 23.52 -23.23
CA VAL A 59 -18.81 22.47 -23.98
C VAL A 59 -19.78 21.41 -24.53
N ASN A 60 -20.79 21.03 -23.76
CA ASN A 60 -21.83 20.09 -24.16
C ASN A 60 -22.65 20.60 -25.35
N ARG A 61 -22.98 21.89 -25.41
CA ARG A 61 -23.64 22.49 -26.58
C ARG A 61 -22.76 22.45 -27.82
N LEU A 62 -21.47 22.75 -27.69
CA LEU A 62 -20.52 22.67 -28.82
C LEU A 62 -20.43 21.23 -29.36
N ILE A 63 -20.32 20.23 -28.49
CA ILE A 63 -20.26 18.81 -28.86
C ILE A 63 -21.54 18.31 -29.53
N ARG A 64 -22.69 18.87 -29.14
CA ARG A 64 -24.01 18.50 -29.69
C ARG A 64 -24.38 19.24 -30.97
N SER A 65 -23.64 20.29 -31.35
CA SER A 65 -23.89 21.08 -32.56
C SER A 65 -23.75 20.24 -33.84
N GLY A 66 -22.74 19.39 -33.90
CA GLY A 66 -22.46 18.53 -35.05
C GLY A 66 -21.29 17.59 -34.81
N ALA A 67 -20.99 16.74 -35.79
CA ALA A 67 -19.88 15.79 -35.72
C ALA A 67 -18.52 16.49 -35.87
N ASP A 68 -18.46 17.53 -36.70
CA ASP A 68 -17.25 18.30 -36.95
C ASP A 68 -16.88 19.15 -35.72
N GLU A 69 -17.83 19.87 -35.13
CA GLU A 69 -17.62 20.68 -33.92
C GLU A 69 -17.17 19.82 -32.74
N ARG A 70 -17.76 18.63 -32.60
CA ARG A 70 -17.34 17.66 -31.59
C ARG A 70 -15.89 17.24 -31.77
N THR A 71 -15.48 16.97 -33.00
CA THR A 71 -14.10 16.61 -33.33
C THR A 71 -13.14 17.77 -33.05
N LEU A 72 -13.54 19.01 -33.32
CA LEU A 72 -12.75 20.21 -32.98
C LEU A 72 -12.60 20.40 -31.47
N VAL A 73 -13.67 20.21 -30.68
CA VAL A 73 -13.60 20.28 -29.21
C VAL A 73 -12.68 19.21 -28.64
N LEU A 74 -12.75 17.99 -29.18
CA LEU A 74 -11.86 16.88 -28.84
C LEU A 74 -10.40 17.22 -29.14
N GLN A 75 -10.10 17.70 -30.36
CA GLN A 75 -8.76 18.10 -30.78
C GLN A 75 -8.20 19.22 -29.90
N LEU A 76 -9.01 20.25 -29.62
CA LEU A 76 -8.62 21.35 -28.74
C LEU A 76 -8.27 20.84 -27.34
N SER A 77 -9.09 19.93 -26.79
CA SER A 77 -8.87 19.38 -25.45
C SER A 77 -7.63 18.50 -25.40
N LEU A 78 -7.48 17.57 -26.34
CA LEU A 78 -6.30 16.69 -26.41
C LEU A 78 -5.01 17.48 -26.66
N ARG A 79 -5.02 18.52 -27.51
CA ARG A 79 -3.86 19.40 -27.71
C ARG A 79 -3.53 20.20 -26.45
N THR A 80 -4.55 20.65 -25.72
CA THR A 80 -4.37 21.33 -24.43
C THR A 80 -3.74 20.39 -23.41
N LEU A 81 -4.21 19.15 -23.33
CA LEU A 81 -3.65 18.13 -22.43
C LEU A 81 -2.22 17.76 -22.81
N ALA A 82 -1.95 17.49 -24.09
CA ALA A 82 -0.62 17.13 -24.59
C ALA A 82 0.43 18.22 -24.32
N THR A 83 0.09 19.49 -24.53
CA THR A 83 1.01 20.61 -24.24
C THR A 83 1.25 20.83 -22.74
N ASN A 84 0.45 20.21 -21.88
CA ASN A 84 0.56 20.26 -20.41
C ASN A 84 1.01 18.94 -19.79
N ALA A 85 1.60 18.03 -20.58
CA ALA A 85 2.08 16.73 -20.10
C ALA A 85 3.09 16.85 -18.93
N LEU A 86 3.84 17.94 -18.84
CA LEU A 86 4.79 18.19 -17.76
C LEU A 86 4.14 18.32 -16.36
N ARG A 87 2.81 18.44 -16.26
CA ARG A 87 2.08 18.51 -14.98
C ARG A 87 2.18 17.23 -14.14
N SER A 88 2.42 16.08 -14.77
CA SER A 88 2.62 14.81 -14.05
C SER A 88 4.08 14.57 -13.62
N GLY A 89 5.00 15.50 -13.94
CA GLY A 89 6.40 15.40 -13.54
C GLY A 89 6.62 15.58 -12.02
N MET A 90 7.70 15.00 -11.50
CA MET A 90 8.06 15.13 -10.07
C MET A 90 8.33 16.57 -9.63
N GLN A 91 8.87 17.40 -10.53
CA GLN A 91 9.10 18.82 -10.32
C GLN A 91 8.46 19.58 -11.48
N VAL A 92 7.36 20.28 -11.16
CA VAL A 92 6.57 20.99 -12.16
C VAL A 92 6.95 22.47 -12.14
N ASP A 93 7.28 23.00 -13.32
CA ASP A 93 7.45 24.42 -13.53
C ASP A 93 6.09 25.05 -13.89
N PHE A 94 5.43 25.65 -12.90
CA PHE A 94 4.10 26.27 -13.04
C PHE A 94 4.05 27.46 -14.00
N THR A 95 5.21 27.97 -14.45
CA THR A 95 5.24 29.02 -15.49
C THR A 95 4.98 28.46 -16.89
N LYS A 96 5.18 27.15 -17.08
CA LYS A 96 5.09 26.46 -18.38
C LYS A 96 3.83 25.63 -18.54
N VAL A 97 3.07 25.43 -17.47
CA VAL A 97 1.85 24.63 -17.46
C VAL A 97 0.67 25.46 -16.98
N VAL A 98 -0.54 24.99 -17.31
CA VAL A 98 -1.77 25.52 -16.73
C VAL A 98 -1.80 25.29 -15.22
N ASP A 99 -2.56 26.11 -14.51
CA ASP A 99 -2.76 25.98 -13.06
C ASP A 99 -3.70 24.82 -12.71
N ASP A 100 -3.87 24.59 -11.41
CA ASP A 100 -4.67 23.48 -10.89
C ASP A 100 -6.16 23.67 -11.13
N GLY A 101 -6.61 24.92 -11.09
CA GLY A 101 -7.98 25.31 -11.43
C GLY A 101 -8.35 24.96 -12.86
N PHE A 102 -7.52 25.36 -13.82
CA PHE A 102 -7.75 25.01 -15.21
C PHE A 102 -7.80 23.51 -15.46
N ALA A 103 -6.81 22.78 -14.92
CA ALA A 103 -6.72 21.35 -15.14
C ALA A 103 -7.90 20.59 -14.50
N ASP A 104 -8.32 20.99 -13.29
CA ASP A 104 -9.47 20.39 -12.59
C ASP A 104 -10.79 20.68 -13.31
N ASN A 105 -11.01 21.92 -13.76
CA ASN A 105 -12.20 22.30 -14.52
C ASN A 105 -12.32 21.50 -15.83
N LEU A 106 -11.22 21.37 -16.58
CA LEU A 106 -11.20 20.59 -17.81
C LEU A 106 -11.52 19.12 -17.53
N ALA A 107 -10.91 18.54 -16.49
CA ALA A 107 -11.18 17.17 -16.06
C ALA A 107 -12.65 16.99 -15.65
N PHE A 108 -13.22 17.95 -14.92
CA PHE A 108 -14.63 17.91 -14.51
C PHE A 108 -15.58 17.91 -15.70
N VAL A 109 -15.35 18.76 -16.70
CA VAL A 109 -16.20 18.82 -17.91
C VAL A 109 -16.18 17.49 -18.66
N TRP A 110 -15.01 16.90 -18.87
CA TRP A 110 -14.88 15.61 -19.56
C TRP A 110 -15.46 14.44 -18.75
N MET A 111 -15.33 14.49 -17.42
CA MET A 111 -15.96 13.53 -16.52
C MET A 111 -17.49 13.58 -16.62
N ARG A 112 -18.09 14.77 -16.60
CA ARG A 112 -19.54 14.97 -16.82
C ARG A 112 -20.00 14.51 -18.21
N LEU A 113 -19.20 14.72 -19.25
CA LEU A 113 -19.49 14.21 -20.60
C LEU A 113 -19.46 12.69 -20.67
N SER A 114 -18.72 12.03 -19.77
CA SER A 114 -18.61 10.57 -19.68
C SER A 114 -19.76 9.91 -18.91
N GLU A 115 -20.46 10.65 -18.04
CA GLU A 115 -21.56 10.14 -17.20
C GLU A 115 -22.64 9.33 -17.93
N PRO A 116 -23.08 9.69 -19.15
CA PRO A 116 -24.10 8.91 -19.86
C PRO A 116 -23.71 7.46 -20.14
N PHE A 117 -22.43 7.10 -20.09
CA PHE A 117 -21.97 5.70 -20.23
C PHE A 117 -21.30 5.14 -18.98
N THR A 118 -20.77 5.98 -18.08
CA THR A 118 -20.18 5.53 -16.81
C THR A 118 -21.22 5.34 -15.71
N ASN A 119 -22.36 6.05 -15.75
CA ASN A 119 -23.49 5.86 -14.82
C ASN A 119 -24.43 4.72 -15.25
N ASP A 120 -24.05 3.92 -16.25
CA ASP A 120 -24.77 2.68 -16.55
C ASP A 120 -24.42 1.62 -15.50
N ALA A 121 -25.40 1.20 -14.70
CA ALA A 121 -25.26 0.19 -13.66
C ALA A 121 -24.67 -1.13 -14.21
N ARG A 122 -25.03 -1.51 -15.44
CA ARG A 122 -24.60 -2.75 -16.11
C ARG A 122 -23.38 -2.56 -17.02
N LEU A 123 -22.88 -1.33 -17.16
CA LEU A 123 -21.69 -1.01 -17.96
C LEU A 123 -21.78 -1.58 -19.40
N THR A 124 -22.96 -1.54 -20.01
CA THR A 124 -23.23 -2.18 -21.33
C THR A 124 -22.38 -1.59 -22.45
N ARG A 125 -21.99 -0.32 -22.30
CA ARG A 125 -21.18 0.42 -23.28
C ARG A 125 -19.68 0.16 -23.15
N LEU A 126 -19.24 -0.64 -22.17
CA LEU A 126 -17.83 -0.98 -21.99
C LEU A 126 -17.21 -1.63 -23.24
N ALA A 127 -17.97 -2.49 -23.92
CA ALA A 127 -17.54 -3.17 -25.15
C ALA A 127 -17.31 -2.21 -26.33
N ARG A 128 -17.75 -0.95 -26.24
CA ARG A 128 -17.48 0.06 -27.28
C ARG A 128 -16.11 0.69 -27.15
N VAL A 129 -15.43 0.55 -26.01
CA VAL A 129 -14.10 1.12 -25.77
C VAL A 129 -13.05 0.11 -26.23
N ASP A 130 -12.38 0.43 -27.34
CA ASP A 130 -11.31 -0.39 -27.88
C ASP A 130 -9.94 0.05 -27.32
N PRO A 131 -9.11 -0.87 -26.80
CA PRO A 131 -7.73 -0.59 -26.41
C PRO A 131 -6.87 0.05 -27.50
N ASP A 132 -7.15 -0.23 -28.78
CA ASP A 132 -6.41 0.29 -29.93
C ASP A 132 -6.86 1.70 -30.34
N TRP A 133 -7.58 2.43 -29.48
CA TRP A 133 -8.01 3.81 -29.76
C TRP A 133 -6.86 4.73 -30.20
N VAL A 134 -5.65 4.55 -29.64
CA VAL A 134 -4.48 5.37 -30.01
C VAL A 134 -4.14 5.20 -31.50
N THR A 135 -4.12 3.97 -32.02
CA THR A 135 -3.82 3.70 -33.44
C THR A 135 -4.99 4.06 -34.35
N MET A 136 -6.23 3.96 -33.86
CA MET A 136 -7.41 4.28 -34.65
C MET A 136 -7.73 5.78 -34.70
N ARG A 137 -7.32 6.55 -33.70
CA ARG A 137 -7.73 7.96 -33.55
C ARG A 137 -6.57 8.93 -33.42
N ALA A 138 -5.64 8.69 -32.50
CA ALA A 138 -4.58 9.64 -32.17
C ALA A 138 -3.43 9.68 -33.19
N LEU A 139 -3.18 8.57 -33.90
CA LEU A 139 -2.05 8.43 -34.82
C LEU A 139 -2.42 8.46 -36.32
N ARG A 140 -3.72 8.41 -36.65
CA ARG A 140 -4.18 8.43 -38.06
C ARG A 140 -4.27 9.85 -38.61
N SER A 141 -4.18 9.93 -39.94
CA SER A 141 -4.47 11.16 -40.66
C SER A 141 -5.96 11.51 -40.59
N VAL A 142 -6.31 12.79 -40.78
CA VAL A 142 -7.72 13.23 -40.84
C VAL A 142 -8.48 12.51 -41.95
N ALA A 143 -7.82 12.21 -43.08
CA ALA A 143 -8.44 11.50 -44.20
C ALA A 143 -8.86 10.05 -43.85
N ASP A 144 -8.17 9.45 -42.87
CA ASP A 144 -8.40 8.06 -42.42
C ASP A 144 -9.22 7.98 -41.11
N GLY A 145 -9.92 9.06 -40.75
CA GLY A 145 -10.73 9.15 -39.53
C GLY A 145 -9.96 9.51 -38.26
N GLY A 146 -8.74 10.02 -38.38
CA GLY A 146 -7.90 10.49 -37.27
C GLY A 146 -8.15 11.94 -36.86
N LEU A 147 -7.23 12.50 -36.07
CA LEU A 147 -7.30 13.87 -35.55
C LEU A 147 -6.37 14.81 -36.33
N ASN A 148 -6.72 16.09 -36.45
CA ASN A 148 -5.78 17.11 -36.91
C ASN A 148 -4.72 17.31 -35.82
N ASP A 149 -3.49 16.95 -36.16
CA ASP A 149 -2.31 17.12 -35.32
C ASP A 149 -1.16 17.77 -36.11
N ASP A 150 -1.43 18.91 -36.76
CA ASP A 150 -0.45 19.63 -37.59
C ASP A 150 0.86 19.97 -36.85
N GLN A 151 0.80 20.08 -35.52
CA GLN A 151 1.95 20.35 -34.63
C GLN A 151 2.49 19.10 -33.93
N SER A 152 1.97 17.91 -34.26
CA SER A 152 2.38 16.62 -33.70
C SER A 152 2.32 16.53 -32.16
N HIS A 153 1.52 17.37 -31.50
CA HIS A 153 1.43 17.37 -30.03
C HIS A 153 0.71 16.13 -29.51
N ILE A 154 -0.43 15.78 -30.13
CA ILE A 154 -1.27 14.68 -29.67
C ILE A 154 -0.55 13.35 -29.88
N SER A 155 -0.08 13.11 -31.10
CA SER A 155 0.63 11.89 -31.49
C SER A 155 1.92 11.68 -30.68
N THR A 156 2.71 12.73 -30.46
CA THR A 156 3.93 12.65 -29.64
C THR A 156 3.60 12.27 -28.20
N TYR A 157 2.63 12.95 -27.58
CA TYR A 157 2.21 12.64 -26.21
C TYR A 157 1.85 11.15 -26.07
N TRP A 158 0.99 10.62 -26.94
CA TRP A 158 0.58 9.22 -26.85
C TRP A 158 1.69 8.21 -27.16
N ARG A 159 2.69 8.56 -27.98
CA ARG A 159 3.85 7.70 -28.25
C ARG A 159 4.82 7.64 -27.07
N GLU A 160 4.98 8.74 -26.35
CA GLU A 160 5.93 8.85 -25.23
C GLU A 160 5.44 8.23 -23.93
N LEU A 161 4.14 7.91 -23.82
CA LEU A 161 3.58 7.25 -22.64
C LEU A 161 4.18 5.86 -22.40
N THR A 162 4.61 5.63 -21.16
CA THR A 162 4.98 4.30 -20.66
C THR A 162 3.82 3.34 -20.79
N ARG A 163 4.10 2.10 -21.20
CA ARG A 163 3.10 1.03 -21.33
C ARG A 163 3.19 0.05 -20.19
N ILE A 164 2.11 -0.68 -19.95
CA ILE A 164 2.03 -1.65 -18.85
C ILE A 164 3.18 -2.67 -18.91
N ASP A 165 3.48 -3.20 -20.08
CA ASP A 165 4.59 -4.16 -20.26
C ASP A 165 5.08 -4.23 -21.72
N ALA A 166 5.57 -3.11 -22.23
CA ALA A 166 6.23 -3.03 -23.54
C ALA A 166 7.35 -1.98 -23.51
N ASP A 167 8.45 -2.25 -24.24
CA ASP A 167 9.50 -1.28 -24.50
C ASP A 167 9.21 -0.44 -25.76
N LYS A 168 10.02 0.60 -26.01
CA LYS A 168 9.80 1.52 -27.15
C LYS A 168 9.80 0.80 -28.50
N GLU A 169 10.68 -0.17 -28.70
CA GLU A 169 10.79 -0.91 -29.96
C GLU A 169 9.55 -1.77 -30.21
N GLN A 170 9.05 -2.46 -29.18
CA GLN A 170 7.82 -3.24 -29.24
C GLN A 170 6.60 -2.36 -29.51
N ILE A 171 6.56 -1.16 -28.92
CA ILE A 171 5.48 -0.20 -29.14
C ILE A 171 5.48 0.25 -30.60
N ASP A 172 6.61 0.72 -31.12
CA ASP A 172 6.69 1.24 -32.49
C ASP A 172 6.32 0.16 -33.52
N ALA A 173 6.83 -1.07 -33.34
CA ALA A 173 6.49 -2.21 -34.20
C ALA A 173 4.98 -2.54 -34.17
N TYR A 174 4.36 -2.53 -32.99
CA TYR A 174 2.93 -2.76 -32.82
C TYR A 174 2.09 -1.67 -33.51
N LEU A 175 2.47 -0.40 -33.31
CA LEU A 175 1.77 0.73 -33.92
C LEU A 175 1.86 0.69 -35.46
N GLU A 176 3.05 0.39 -36.01
CA GLU A 176 3.25 0.25 -37.46
C GLU A 176 2.44 -0.90 -38.07
N GLN A 177 2.36 -2.04 -37.37
CA GLN A 177 1.51 -3.15 -37.81
C GLN A 177 0.03 -2.74 -37.83
N ARG A 178 -0.48 -2.15 -36.75
CA ARG A 178 -1.89 -1.74 -36.64
C ARG A 178 -2.30 -0.64 -37.62
N LEU A 179 -1.39 0.26 -37.96
CA LEU A 179 -1.62 1.29 -38.98
C LEU A 179 -1.75 0.67 -40.39
N ARG A 180 -1.01 -0.42 -40.69
CA ARG A 180 -1.10 -1.14 -41.96
C ARG A 180 -2.40 -1.94 -42.12
N ASP A 181 -2.92 -2.49 -41.02
CA ASP A 181 -4.10 -3.37 -41.04
C ASP A 181 -5.42 -2.65 -41.43
N GLN A 182 -5.40 -1.33 -41.70
CA GLN A 182 -6.56 -0.52 -42.11
C GLN A 182 -7.85 -0.87 -41.32
N MET A 183 -7.77 -0.87 -39.98
CA MET A 183 -8.93 -1.14 -39.13
C MET A 183 -10.10 -0.20 -39.52
N SER A 184 -11.22 -0.82 -39.90
CA SER A 184 -12.48 -0.17 -40.27
C SER A 184 -13.33 0.02 -39.02
N SER A 185 -12.96 1.02 -38.21
CA SER A 185 -13.78 1.47 -37.09
C SER A 185 -14.01 2.95 -37.25
N ASP A 186 -15.27 3.34 -37.40
CA ASP A 186 -15.69 4.73 -37.36
C ASP A 186 -15.59 5.17 -35.89
N GLY A 187 -14.47 5.82 -35.55
CA GLY A 187 -14.10 6.17 -34.17
C GLY A 187 -15.26 6.84 -33.42
N GLY A 188 -15.86 6.09 -32.50
CA GLY A 188 -17.03 6.54 -31.76
C GLY A 188 -16.68 7.58 -30.69
N PHE A 189 -17.64 8.45 -30.36
CA PHE A 189 -17.43 9.45 -29.31
C PHE A 189 -17.23 8.85 -27.91
N ILE A 190 -17.71 7.62 -27.65
CA ILE A 190 -17.53 6.98 -26.34
C ILE A 190 -16.04 6.70 -26.06
N PRO A 191 -15.29 6.00 -26.93
CA PRO A 191 -13.84 5.91 -26.84
C PRO A 191 -13.13 7.26 -26.73
N ASP A 192 -13.49 8.22 -27.60
CA ASP A 192 -12.90 9.57 -27.59
C ASP A 192 -13.05 10.23 -26.21
N CYS A 193 -14.27 10.18 -25.67
CA CYS A 193 -14.59 10.73 -24.35
C CYS A 193 -13.88 9.98 -23.22
N PHE A 194 -13.81 8.65 -23.29
CA PHE A 194 -13.14 7.82 -22.28
C PHE A 194 -11.64 8.15 -22.17
N PHE A 195 -10.88 8.07 -23.27
CA PHE A 195 -9.44 8.32 -23.24
C PHE A 195 -9.10 9.79 -22.95
N THR A 196 -9.89 10.74 -23.46
CA THR A 196 -9.70 12.16 -23.14
C THR A 196 -9.95 12.45 -21.66
N THR A 197 -11.00 11.85 -21.08
CA THR A 197 -11.30 11.99 -19.64
C THR A 197 -10.20 11.37 -18.79
N ALA A 198 -9.68 10.20 -19.18
CA ALA A 198 -8.58 9.56 -18.46
C ALA A 198 -7.32 10.44 -18.41
N VAL A 199 -6.92 11.03 -19.55
CA VAL A 199 -5.78 11.96 -19.60
C VAL A 199 -6.07 13.26 -18.83
N ALA A 200 -7.30 13.76 -18.89
CA ALA A 200 -7.68 14.96 -18.15
C ALA A 200 -7.61 14.73 -16.63
N LEU A 201 -8.04 13.56 -16.14
CA LEU A 201 -7.90 13.19 -14.73
C LEU A 201 -6.43 12.98 -14.32
N HIS A 202 -5.62 12.38 -15.19
CA HIS A 202 -4.18 12.17 -14.98
C HIS A 202 -3.45 13.50 -14.72
N LEU A 203 -3.60 14.46 -15.65
CA LEU A 203 -2.93 15.76 -15.59
C LEU A 203 -3.64 16.78 -14.68
N GLY A 204 -4.91 16.54 -14.36
CA GLY A 204 -5.75 17.34 -13.47
C GLY A 204 -5.79 16.78 -12.07
N LEU A 205 -6.78 15.95 -11.78
CA LEU A 205 -7.10 15.44 -10.45
C LEU A 205 -5.91 14.72 -9.79
N VAL A 206 -5.32 13.71 -10.45
CA VAL A 206 -4.28 12.86 -9.87
C VAL A 206 -2.99 13.63 -9.61
N SER A 207 -2.56 14.43 -10.59
CA SER A 207 -1.42 15.34 -10.41
C SER A 207 -1.63 16.31 -9.23
N THR A 208 -2.88 16.75 -8.99
CA THR A 208 -3.22 17.63 -7.86
C THR A 208 -3.28 16.88 -6.53
N ILE A 209 -3.74 15.63 -6.52
CA ILE A 209 -3.66 14.73 -5.35
C ILE A 209 -2.20 14.56 -4.91
N ALA A 210 -1.27 14.29 -5.83
CA ALA A 210 0.14 14.12 -5.51
C ALA A 210 0.74 15.35 -4.82
N ARG A 211 0.44 16.56 -5.34
CA ARG A 211 0.86 17.82 -4.72
C ARG A 211 0.22 18.08 -3.37
N TYR A 212 -1.08 17.79 -3.23
CA TYR A 212 -1.79 17.93 -1.96
C TYR A 212 -1.18 17.02 -0.88
N ILE A 213 -0.83 15.78 -1.23
CA ILE A 213 -0.15 14.85 -0.32
C ILE A 213 1.25 15.37 0.06
N ASP A 214 2.04 15.87 -0.89
CA ASP A 214 3.36 16.42 -0.57
C ASP A 214 3.27 17.67 0.31
N MET A 215 2.31 18.57 0.05
CA MET A 215 2.04 19.73 0.90
C MET A 215 1.73 19.30 2.36
N MET A 216 0.90 18.28 2.57
CA MET A 216 0.64 17.77 3.92
C MET A 216 1.88 17.19 4.59
N LYS A 217 2.72 16.46 3.83
CA LYS A 217 4.00 15.95 4.34
C LYS A 217 4.95 17.10 4.70
N GLN A 218 5.03 18.14 3.89
CA GLN A 218 5.82 19.35 4.16
C GLN A 218 5.35 20.06 5.42
N ILE A 219 4.03 20.25 5.61
CA ILE A 219 3.45 20.83 6.83
C ILE A 219 3.82 20.01 8.05
N GLY A 220 3.72 18.68 7.97
CA GLY A 220 4.11 17.77 9.05
C GLY A 220 5.59 17.89 9.41
N ARG A 221 6.48 17.84 8.41
CA ARG A 221 7.93 18.02 8.60
C ARG A 221 8.24 19.37 9.24
N PHE A 222 7.65 20.44 8.75
CA PHE A 222 7.89 21.80 9.25
C PHE A 222 7.36 21.99 10.68
N LYS A 223 6.20 21.41 11.00
CA LYS A 223 5.66 21.41 12.37
C LYS A 223 6.59 20.67 13.34
N ASN A 224 7.06 19.48 12.96
CA ASN A 224 7.97 18.70 13.80
C ASN A 224 9.29 19.44 14.02
N GLU A 225 9.80 20.13 12.99
CA GLU A 225 11.00 20.97 13.09
C GLU A 225 10.82 22.14 14.08
N ILE A 226 9.67 22.83 14.05
CA ILE A 226 9.35 23.88 15.01
C ILE A 226 9.32 23.33 16.44
N GLU A 227 8.65 22.18 16.65
CA GLU A 227 8.58 21.54 17.96
C GLU A 227 9.97 21.10 18.45
N ARG A 228 10.82 20.60 17.55
CA ARG A 228 12.21 20.21 17.84
C ARG A 228 13.04 21.38 18.34
N VAL A 229 13.06 22.48 17.60
CA VAL A 229 13.83 23.67 17.97
C VAL A 229 13.29 24.32 19.26
N ARG A 230 11.97 24.31 19.44
CA ARG A 230 11.33 24.82 20.65
C ARG A 230 11.68 24.03 21.90
N ASN A 231 11.74 22.70 21.81
CA ASN A 231 12.00 21.83 22.97
C ASN A 231 13.49 21.72 23.33
N SER A 232 14.40 22.10 22.42
CA SER A 232 15.84 21.99 22.62
C SER A 232 16.60 23.29 22.32
N PRO A 233 16.30 24.43 22.99
CA PRO A 233 16.99 25.71 22.74
C PRO A 233 18.47 25.72 23.16
N GLY A 234 18.90 24.72 23.94
CA GLY A 234 20.28 24.54 24.39
C GLY A 234 21.26 24.17 23.28
N THR A 235 20.79 23.52 22.19
CA THR A 235 21.63 23.07 21.07
C THR A 235 22.04 24.20 20.12
N LEU A 236 21.44 25.38 20.28
CA LEU A 236 21.71 26.55 19.44
C LEU A 236 22.85 27.39 20.02
N THR A 237 23.63 28.02 19.13
CA THR A 237 24.68 28.97 19.52
C THR A 237 24.09 30.16 20.30
N PRO A 238 24.85 30.84 21.17
CA PRO A 238 24.36 32.00 21.92
C PRO A 238 23.73 33.09 21.06
N ALA A 239 24.29 33.34 19.86
CA ALA A 239 23.76 34.30 18.89
C ALA A 239 22.43 33.84 18.25
N GLN A 240 22.29 32.55 17.96
CA GLN A 240 21.03 31.98 17.45
C GLN A 240 19.94 31.95 18.53
N ARG A 241 20.32 31.69 19.79
CA ARG A 241 19.41 31.69 20.94
C ARG A 241 18.84 33.08 21.22
N ALA A 242 19.64 34.13 21.06
CA ALA A 242 19.18 35.52 21.19
C ALA A 242 18.13 35.90 20.14
N ASN A 243 18.25 35.36 18.92
CA ASN A 243 17.31 35.62 17.82
C ASN A 243 16.14 34.61 17.75
N LEU A 244 16.18 33.56 18.59
CA LEU A 244 15.23 32.45 18.54
C LEU A 244 13.77 32.89 18.65
N PRO A 245 13.36 33.83 19.54
CA PRO A 245 11.97 34.25 19.62
C PRO A 245 11.43 34.86 18.32
N LEU A 246 12.24 35.68 17.63
CA LEU A 246 11.86 36.30 16.37
C LEU A 246 11.79 35.27 15.23
N VAL A 247 12.72 34.32 15.19
CA VAL A 247 12.72 33.23 14.20
C VAL A 247 11.52 32.31 14.41
N MET A 248 11.23 31.92 15.65
CA MET A 248 10.05 31.11 16.00
C MET A 248 8.76 31.81 15.62
N GLN A 249 8.62 33.11 15.89
CA GLN A 249 7.46 33.88 15.47
C GLN A 249 7.27 33.84 13.94
N ARG A 250 8.35 33.97 13.16
CA ARG A 250 8.30 33.88 11.69
C ARG A 250 7.92 32.48 11.21
N TRP A 251 8.52 31.43 11.78
CA TRP A 251 8.23 30.05 11.43
C TRP A 251 6.79 29.66 11.78
N GLU A 252 6.30 30.11 12.93
CA GLU A 252 4.90 29.91 13.31
C GLU A 252 3.95 30.63 12.36
N SER A 253 4.25 31.87 11.95
CA SER A 253 3.48 32.58 10.94
C SER A 253 3.45 31.82 9.61
N GLN A 254 4.60 31.36 9.13
CA GLN A 254 4.70 30.56 7.92
C GLN A 254 3.91 29.25 8.03
N LEU A 255 3.97 28.56 9.18
CA LEU A 255 3.18 27.36 9.42
C LEU A 255 1.67 27.65 9.38
N GLN A 256 1.23 28.80 9.91
CA GLN A 256 -0.17 29.21 9.79
C GLN A 256 -0.56 29.46 8.33
N ASP A 257 0.30 30.10 7.54
CA ASP A 257 0.04 30.33 6.11
C ASP A 257 -0.07 29.01 5.33
N MET A 258 0.83 28.06 5.56
CA MET A 258 0.72 26.71 4.97
C MET A 258 -0.56 25.99 5.41
N LYS A 259 -1.00 26.15 6.66
CA LYS A 259 -2.27 25.57 7.14
C LYS A 259 -3.49 26.22 6.50
N ARG A 260 -3.46 27.53 6.25
CA ARG A 260 -4.52 28.26 5.52
C ARG A 260 -4.64 27.73 4.10
N GLU A 261 -3.50 27.61 3.40
CA GLU A 261 -3.43 27.04 2.06
C GLU A 261 -3.98 25.61 2.02
N LYS A 262 -3.59 24.78 3.01
CA LYS A 262 -4.14 23.43 3.17
C LYS A 262 -5.66 23.44 3.36
N CYS A 263 -6.19 24.32 4.20
CA CYS A 263 -7.65 24.42 4.41
C CYS A 263 -8.39 24.87 3.13
N ALA A 264 -7.79 25.74 2.32
CA ALA A 264 -8.34 26.13 1.04
C ALA A 264 -8.31 24.97 0.02
N MET A 265 -7.20 24.22 -0.02
CA MET A 265 -7.10 22.99 -0.82
C MET A 265 -8.11 21.93 -0.40
N ASP A 266 -8.34 21.72 0.90
CA ASP A 266 -9.33 20.75 1.42
C ASP A 266 -10.73 20.96 0.83
N ALA A 267 -11.11 22.22 0.63
CA ALA A 267 -12.43 22.59 0.12
C ALA A 267 -12.71 21.95 -1.24
N GLN A 268 -11.73 21.89 -2.13
CA GLN A 268 -11.90 21.27 -3.45
C GLN A 268 -11.40 19.83 -3.47
N MET A 269 -10.27 19.56 -2.82
CA MET A 269 -9.66 18.23 -2.83
C MET A 269 -10.57 17.16 -2.25
N LEU A 270 -11.29 17.52 -1.18
CA LEU A 270 -12.19 16.64 -0.45
C LEU A 270 -13.67 16.96 -0.71
N ASP A 271 -14.02 17.64 -1.82
CA ASP A 271 -15.44 17.79 -2.21
C ASP A 271 -16.02 16.40 -2.53
N PRO A 272 -16.99 15.89 -1.74
CA PRO A 272 -17.53 14.56 -1.96
C PRO A 272 -18.11 14.39 -3.36
N ARG A 273 -18.75 15.42 -3.92
CA ARG A 273 -19.41 15.33 -5.24
C ARG A 273 -18.41 15.11 -6.36
N ARG A 274 -17.27 15.79 -6.28
CA ARG A 274 -16.17 15.63 -7.24
C ARG A 274 -15.56 14.24 -7.12
N LEU A 275 -15.30 13.77 -5.90
CA LEU A 275 -14.76 12.44 -5.64
C LEU A 275 -15.73 11.33 -6.05
N ILE A 276 -17.04 11.51 -5.86
CA ILE A 276 -18.08 10.58 -6.34
C ILE A 276 -18.06 10.50 -7.86
N CYS A 277 -18.05 11.64 -8.57
CA CYS A 277 -17.99 11.63 -10.03
C CYS A 277 -16.72 10.93 -10.54
N ALA A 278 -15.56 11.20 -9.90
CA ALA A 278 -14.30 10.56 -10.24
C ALA A 278 -14.35 9.05 -9.95
N MET A 279 -14.94 8.65 -8.83
CA MET A 279 -15.14 7.25 -8.46
C MET A 279 -16.00 6.52 -9.48
N VAL A 280 -17.08 7.13 -9.98
CA VAL A 280 -17.92 6.51 -11.01
C VAL A 280 -17.17 6.38 -12.34
N PHE A 281 -16.31 7.33 -12.70
CA PHE A 281 -15.45 7.19 -13.86
C PHE A 281 -14.39 6.08 -13.66
N TYR A 282 -13.68 6.08 -12.52
CA TYR A 282 -12.69 5.03 -12.21
C TYR A 282 -13.32 3.64 -12.06
N ARG A 283 -14.59 3.54 -11.65
CA ARG A 283 -15.38 2.29 -11.72
C ARG A 283 -15.39 1.74 -13.14
N PHE A 284 -15.65 2.60 -14.13
CA PHE A 284 -15.64 2.23 -15.54
C PHE A 284 -14.21 1.88 -16.02
N VAL A 285 -13.19 2.65 -15.63
CA VAL A 285 -11.77 2.38 -15.96
C VAL A 285 -11.34 1.02 -15.42
N ILE A 286 -11.61 0.73 -14.14
CA ILE A 286 -11.21 -0.55 -13.54
C ILE A 286 -11.95 -1.71 -14.19
N CYS A 287 -13.25 -1.58 -14.48
CA CYS A 287 -13.98 -2.59 -15.24
C CYS A 287 -13.41 -2.79 -16.66
N PHE A 288 -12.99 -1.70 -17.32
CA PHE A 288 -12.32 -1.77 -18.62
C PHE A 288 -11.02 -2.57 -18.52
N LEU A 289 -10.18 -2.28 -17.51
CA LEU A 289 -8.92 -3.00 -17.26
C LEU A 289 -9.18 -4.49 -16.95
N LEU A 290 -10.15 -4.79 -16.09
CA LEU A 290 -10.56 -6.16 -15.77
C LEU A 290 -11.03 -6.90 -17.02
N ARG A 291 -11.82 -6.27 -17.89
CA ARG A 291 -12.27 -6.90 -19.15
C ARG A 291 -11.12 -7.30 -20.07
N GLN A 292 -10.03 -6.53 -20.10
CA GLN A 292 -8.86 -6.86 -20.94
C GLN A 292 -8.11 -8.11 -20.48
N VAL A 293 -8.18 -8.42 -19.18
CA VAL A 293 -7.48 -9.56 -18.58
C VAL A 293 -8.44 -10.72 -18.24
N ASP A 294 -9.73 -10.56 -18.49
CA ASP A 294 -10.75 -11.60 -18.36
C ASP A 294 -10.47 -12.72 -19.37
N ALA A 295 -10.43 -13.97 -18.91
CA ALA A 295 -10.13 -15.11 -19.77
C ALA A 295 -11.13 -15.28 -20.92
N GLN A 296 -12.36 -14.80 -20.74
CA GLN A 296 -13.43 -14.86 -21.75
C GLN A 296 -13.63 -13.52 -22.48
N GLY A 297 -13.03 -12.42 -22.01
CA GLY A 297 -13.16 -11.08 -22.61
C GLY A 297 -14.59 -10.50 -22.62
N VAL A 298 -15.49 -10.99 -21.76
CA VAL A 298 -16.92 -10.64 -21.74
C VAL A 298 -17.39 -10.00 -20.43
N PHE A 299 -16.50 -9.84 -19.45
CA PHE A 299 -16.79 -9.06 -18.24
C PHE A 299 -17.22 -7.61 -18.57
N PRO A 300 -18.28 -7.04 -17.97
CA PRO A 300 -19.09 -7.57 -16.86
C PRO A 300 -20.39 -8.26 -17.26
N GLN A 301 -20.66 -8.52 -18.55
CA GLN A 301 -21.90 -9.19 -18.96
C GLN A 301 -21.98 -10.64 -18.45
N GLN A 302 -20.82 -11.26 -18.21
CA GLN A 302 -20.69 -12.52 -17.50
C GLN A 302 -19.73 -12.36 -16.32
N ALA A 303 -19.77 -13.31 -15.39
CA ALA A 303 -18.88 -13.34 -14.25
C ALA A 303 -17.42 -13.40 -14.70
N PHE A 304 -16.56 -12.64 -14.02
CA PHE A 304 -15.14 -12.56 -14.33
C PHE A 304 -14.48 -13.94 -14.17
N THR A 305 -13.70 -14.34 -15.18
CA THR A 305 -12.94 -15.59 -15.15
C THR A 305 -11.46 -15.27 -15.03
N MET A 306 -10.84 -15.69 -13.93
CA MET A 306 -9.40 -15.48 -13.69
C MET A 306 -8.56 -16.00 -14.86
N PRO A 307 -7.66 -15.19 -15.43
CA PRO A 307 -6.79 -15.64 -16.51
C PRO A 307 -5.87 -16.77 -16.03
N ALA A 308 -5.49 -17.65 -16.96
CA ALA A 308 -4.52 -18.70 -16.67
C ALA A 308 -3.15 -18.10 -16.30
N GLU A 309 -2.37 -18.77 -15.44
CA GLU A 309 -1.02 -18.28 -15.04
C GLU A 309 -0.03 -18.16 -16.23
N ASN A 310 -0.33 -18.84 -17.34
CA ASN A 310 0.42 -18.83 -18.60
C ASN A 310 -0.39 -18.25 -19.79
N GLY A 311 -1.51 -17.56 -19.55
CA GLY A 311 -2.54 -17.24 -20.56
C GLY A 311 -2.08 -16.38 -21.75
N ASP A 312 -2.75 -16.62 -22.89
CA ASP A 312 -2.43 -16.27 -24.28
C ASP A 312 -1.92 -14.86 -24.62
N VAL A 313 -0.97 -14.85 -25.55
CA VAL A 313 -0.16 -13.69 -25.98
C VAL A 313 -0.99 -12.56 -26.61
N ASN A 314 -2.16 -12.81 -27.22
CA ASN A 314 -2.86 -11.79 -28.02
C ASN A 314 -3.78 -10.86 -27.21
N ALA A 315 -4.54 -11.37 -26.23
CA ALA A 315 -5.23 -10.52 -25.25
C ALA A 315 -4.20 -9.86 -24.31
N ALA A 316 -3.11 -10.58 -24.03
CA ALA A 316 -1.94 -10.01 -23.38
C ALA A 316 -1.30 -8.89 -24.23
N GLU A 317 -1.26 -8.98 -25.56
CA GLU A 317 -0.60 -7.97 -26.39
C GLU A 317 -1.30 -6.61 -26.31
N LYS A 318 -2.64 -6.57 -26.47
CA LYS A 318 -3.40 -5.32 -26.29
C LYS A 318 -3.26 -4.76 -24.87
N TRP A 319 -3.30 -5.62 -23.86
CA TRP A 319 -3.08 -5.24 -22.45
C TRP A 319 -1.70 -4.60 -22.25
N ARG A 320 -0.64 -5.24 -22.76
CA ARG A 320 0.75 -4.79 -22.63
C ARG A 320 0.98 -3.41 -23.25
N MET A 321 0.22 -3.07 -24.30
CA MET A 321 0.30 -1.80 -25.03
C MET A 321 -0.55 -0.66 -24.45
N LEU A 322 -1.38 -0.93 -23.44
CA LEU A 322 -2.12 0.14 -22.76
C LEU A 322 -1.17 1.09 -22.02
N PRO A 323 -1.49 2.39 -21.94
CA PRO A 323 -0.75 3.32 -21.10
C PRO A 323 -0.77 2.90 -19.62
N GLU A 324 0.39 2.90 -18.96
CA GLU A 324 0.53 2.50 -17.55
C GLU A 324 -0.26 3.44 -16.61
N PHE A 325 -0.41 4.72 -16.97
CA PHE A 325 -1.12 5.69 -16.14
C PHE A 325 -2.59 5.28 -15.87
N LEU A 326 -3.24 4.51 -16.76
CA LEU A 326 -4.62 4.06 -16.57
C LEU A 326 -4.79 3.22 -15.30
N ILE A 327 -3.80 2.38 -14.99
CA ILE A 327 -3.82 1.55 -13.79
C ILE A 327 -3.22 2.29 -12.59
N GLU A 328 -2.18 3.09 -12.81
CA GLU A 328 -1.55 3.90 -11.75
C GLU A 328 -2.54 4.90 -11.15
N ASP A 329 -3.23 5.68 -11.99
CA ASP A 329 -4.18 6.71 -11.57
C ASP A 329 -5.36 6.12 -10.80
N ALA A 330 -5.88 4.97 -11.27
CA ALA A 330 -6.96 4.27 -10.60
C ALA A 330 -6.55 3.82 -9.19
N ILE A 331 -5.33 3.29 -9.05
CA ILE A 331 -4.77 2.89 -7.75
C ILE A 331 -4.54 4.12 -6.86
N GLU A 332 -3.90 5.17 -7.38
CA GLU A 332 -3.60 6.40 -6.63
C GLU A 332 -4.87 7.07 -6.12
N PHE A 333 -5.90 7.15 -6.96
CA PHE A 333 -7.20 7.67 -6.57
C PHE A 333 -7.85 6.84 -5.46
N VAL A 334 -7.83 5.51 -5.56
CA VAL A 334 -8.40 4.64 -4.51
C VAL A 334 -7.61 4.74 -3.20
N VAL A 335 -6.27 4.81 -3.26
CA VAL A 335 -5.43 5.06 -2.07
C VAL A 335 -5.84 6.38 -1.42
N PHE A 336 -5.98 7.45 -2.22
CA PHE A 336 -6.38 8.76 -1.73
C PHE A 336 -7.74 8.74 -1.03
N VAL A 337 -8.77 8.19 -1.68
CA VAL A 337 -10.12 8.15 -1.11
C VAL A 337 -10.17 7.27 0.14
N THR A 338 -9.50 6.11 0.13
CA THR A 338 -9.43 5.22 1.30
C THR A 338 -8.77 5.90 2.50
N THR A 339 -7.77 6.74 2.26
CA THR A 339 -7.00 7.39 3.33
C THR A 339 -7.65 8.67 3.85
N TYR A 340 -8.18 9.51 2.95
CA TYR A 340 -8.57 10.88 3.28
C TYR A 340 -10.08 11.16 3.19
N ALA A 341 -10.85 10.32 2.49
CA ALA A 341 -12.28 10.52 2.29
C ALA A 341 -13.06 9.18 2.30
N PRO A 342 -12.94 8.35 3.35
CA PRO A 342 -13.51 7.01 3.37
C PRO A 342 -15.04 7.00 3.30
N ASP A 343 -15.71 8.08 3.71
CA ASP A 343 -17.17 8.23 3.59
C ASP A 343 -17.66 8.09 2.15
N VAL A 344 -16.85 8.54 1.18
CA VAL A 344 -17.17 8.48 -0.26
C VAL A 344 -17.30 7.03 -0.74
N LEU A 345 -16.56 6.08 -0.13
CA LEU A 345 -16.62 4.66 -0.50
C LEU A 345 -17.97 4.03 -0.16
N THR A 346 -18.60 4.51 0.91
CA THR A 346 -19.88 3.99 1.43
C THR A 346 -21.08 4.81 0.97
N ASP A 347 -20.85 5.92 0.27
CA ASP A 347 -21.92 6.81 -0.17
C ASP A 347 -22.82 6.13 -1.20
N SER A 348 -24.12 6.07 -0.91
CA SER A 348 -25.14 5.52 -1.82
C SER A 348 -25.15 6.17 -3.20
N THR A 349 -24.78 7.45 -3.31
CA THR A 349 -24.73 8.18 -4.59
C THR A 349 -23.54 7.77 -5.46
N ALA A 350 -22.48 7.22 -4.87
CA ALA A 350 -21.39 6.59 -5.59
C ALA A 350 -21.77 5.18 -6.09
N GLN A 351 -22.82 4.58 -5.53
CA GLN A 351 -23.33 3.28 -5.93
C GLN A 351 -24.33 3.44 -7.08
N VAL A 352 -23.87 3.12 -8.29
CA VAL A 352 -24.67 3.24 -9.50
C VAL A 352 -25.66 2.07 -9.60
N GLY A 353 -26.86 2.26 -9.03
CA GLY A 353 -28.01 1.35 -9.13
C GLY A 353 -27.98 0.17 -8.14
N ASP A 354 -29.17 -0.33 -7.81
CA ASP A 354 -29.33 -1.44 -6.84
C ASP A 354 -28.85 -2.79 -7.39
N ASP A 355 -28.99 -3.02 -8.70
CA ASP A 355 -28.65 -4.28 -9.40
C ASP A 355 -27.33 -4.20 -10.21
N GLY A 356 -26.52 -3.17 -10.01
CA GLY A 356 -25.28 -2.91 -10.77
C GLY A 356 -24.01 -3.37 -10.04
N LEU A 357 -22.89 -3.47 -10.79
CA LEU A 357 -21.58 -3.67 -10.17
C LEU A 357 -21.13 -2.39 -9.46
N ARG A 358 -20.97 -2.48 -8.14
CA ARG A 358 -20.56 -1.36 -7.30
C ARG A 358 -19.05 -1.29 -7.22
N MET A 359 -18.52 -0.06 -7.22
CA MET A 359 -17.07 0.18 -7.15
C MET A 359 -16.46 -0.46 -5.90
N PHE A 360 -17.02 -0.17 -4.73
CA PHE A 360 -16.47 -0.61 -3.45
C PHE A 360 -16.78 -2.08 -3.14
N ASP A 361 -17.98 -2.55 -3.46
CA ASP A 361 -18.44 -3.89 -3.05
C ASP A 361 -17.93 -5.00 -3.98
N ASP A 362 -17.98 -4.79 -5.29
CA ASP A 362 -17.71 -5.84 -6.27
C ASP A 362 -16.37 -5.64 -6.98
N ILE A 363 -16.16 -4.43 -7.51
CA ILE A 363 -15.09 -4.15 -8.47
C ILE A 363 -13.74 -4.04 -7.78
N LEU A 364 -13.65 -3.32 -6.65
CA LEU A 364 -12.40 -3.12 -5.93
C LEU A 364 -11.82 -4.43 -5.37
N PRO A 365 -12.57 -5.31 -4.67
CA PRO A 365 -12.06 -6.62 -4.26
C PRO A 365 -11.57 -7.45 -5.44
N LEU A 366 -12.34 -7.48 -6.54
CA LEU A 366 -12.00 -8.23 -7.74
C LEU A 366 -10.69 -7.71 -8.37
N PHE A 367 -10.56 -6.39 -8.50
CA PHE A 367 -9.39 -5.71 -9.02
C PHE A 367 -8.13 -6.07 -8.23
N ILE A 368 -8.17 -5.88 -6.90
CA ILE A 368 -7.05 -6.19 -6.02
C ILE A 368 -6.64 -7.66 -6.13
N VAL A 369 -7.60 -8.58 -6.02
CA VAL A 369 -7.31 -10.03 -6.06
C VAL A 369 -6.71 -10.43 -7.40
N THR A 370 -7.25 -9.92 -8.51
CA THR A 370 -6.78 -10.27 -9.86
C THR A 370 -5.32 -9.88 -10.06
N PHE A 371 -4.97 -8.64 -9.75
CA PHE A 371 -3.63 -8.10 -10.02
C PHE A 371 -2.57 -8.54 -9.00
N LEU A 372 -2.95 -8.87 -7.76
CA LEU A 372 -2.04 -9.54 -6.82
C LEU A 372 -1.83 -11.01 -7.18
N ALA A 373 -2.88 -11.73 -7.60
CA ALA A 373 -2.78 -13.16 -7.92
C ALA A 373 -2.09 -13.46 -9.26
N ARG A 374 -1.94 -12.46 -10.13
CA ARG A 374 -1.30 -12.57 -11.44
C ARG A 374 -0.17 -11.54 -11.57
N PRO A 375 0.98 -11.79 -10.92
CA PRO A 375 2.06 -10.81 -10.83
C PRO A 375 2.65 -10.41 -12.19
N LYS A 376 2.45 -11.20 -13.26
CA LYS A 376 2.90 -10.84 -14.61
C LYS A 376 2.09 -9.72 -15.28
N LEU A 377 0.87 -9.44 -14.80
CA LEU A 377 0.02 -8.41 -15.39
C LEU A 377 0.47 -6.99 -15.05
N ILE A 378 1.16 -6.82 -13.92
CA ILE A 378 1.75 -5.54 -13.49
C ILE A 378 3.23 -5.79 -13.20
N ARG A 379 4.12 -5.24 -14.02
CA ARG A 379 5.56 -5.35 -13.78
C ARG A 379 6.02 -4.52 -12.60
N ASN A 380 5.45 -3.33 -12.43
CA ASN A 380 5.82 -2.37 -11.40
C ASN A 380 5.45 -2.87 -9.98
N PRO A 381 6.42 -3.21 -9.12
CA PRO A 381 6.15 -3.72 -7.77
C PRO A 381 5.55 -2.64 -6.84
N TYR A 382 5.78 -1.36 -7.10
CA TYR A 382 5.24 -0.27 -6.28
C TYR A 382 3.72 -0.12 -6.45
N LEU A 383 3.20 -0.36 -7.66
CA LEU A 383 1.75 -0.39 -7.87
C LEU A 383 1.10 -1.53 -7.09
N LYS A 384 1.74 -2.70 -7.02
CA LYS A 384 1.28 -3.82 -6.19
C LYS A 384 1.37 -3.51 -4.70
N ALA A 385 2.42 -2.81 -4.26
CA ALA A 385 2.54 -2.36 -2.88
C ALA A 385 1.35 -1.45 -2.49
N LYS A 386 0.97 -0.50 -3.35
CA LYS A 386 -0.23 0.34 -3.14
C LYS A 386 -1.54 -0.48 -3.06
N LEU A 387 -1.67 -1.58 -3.81
CA LEU A 387 -2.83 -2.50 -3.66
C LEU A 387 -2.84 -3.16 -2.28
N VAL A 388 -1.67 -3.52 -1.75
CA VAL A 388 -1.52 -4.03 -0.38
C VAL A 388 -1.83 -2.94 0.65
N ASP A 389 -1.45 -1.69 0.40
CA ASP A 389 -1.80 -0.56 1.27
C ASP A 389 -3.33 -0.41 1.39
N ILE A 390 -4.04 -0.44 0.25
CA ILE A 390 -5.51 -0.39 0.21
C ILE A 390 -6.11 -1.55 1.02
N LEU A 391 -5.61 -2.78 0.81
CA LEU A 391 -6.05 -3.94 1.59
C LEU A 391 -5.80 -3.74 3.07
N HIS A 392 -4.63 -3.26 3.46
CA HIS A 392 -4.30 -3.05 4.86
C HIS A 392 -5.23 -2.03 5.51
N TYR A 393 -5.50 -0.90 4.86
CA TYR A 393 -6.41 0.12 5.38
C TYR A 393 -7.84 -0.38 5.48
N LEU A 394 -8.33 -1.15 4.50
CA LEU A 394 -9.71 -1.65 4.47
C LEU A 394 -9.90 -2.99 5.21
N THR A 395 -8.83 -3.62 5.65
CA THR A 395 -8.87 -4.80 6.54
C THR A 395 -8.30 -4.51 7.91
N TYR A 396 -7.99 -3.24 8.19
CA TYR A 396 -7.38 -2.84 9.46
C TYR A 396 -8.25 -3.29 10.62
N ARG A 397 -7.62 -3.97 11.56
CA ARG A 397 -8.20 -4.36 12.84
C ARG A 397 -7.40 -3.68 13.93
N ASP A 398 -8.05 -3.04 14.87
CA ASP A 398 -7.35 -2.51 16.03
C ASP A 398 -6.67 -3.67 16.76
N PRO A 399 -5.35 -3.64 17.00
CA PRO A 399 -4.67 -4.72 17.71
C PRO A 399 -5.27 -5.01 19.10
N ARG A 400 -5.97 -4.04 19.72
CA ARG A 400 -6.68 -4.23 21.00
C ARG A 400 -7.90 -5.15 20.91
N GLU A 401 -8.49 -5.30 19.73
CA GLU A 401 -9.70 -6.11 19.50
C GLU A 401 -9.39 -7.56 19.12
N ASP A 402 -8.13 -7.98 19.22
CA ASP A 402 -7.67 -9.27 18.74
C ASP A 402 -7.55 -10.28 19.91
N ASP A 403 -8.36 -11.33 19.90
CA ASP A 403 -8.47 -12.27 21.04
C ASP A 403 -7.18 -13.10 21.28
N ASP A 404 -6.36 -13.27 20.23
CA ASP A 404 -5.05 -13.94 20.28
C ASP A 404 -3.88 -12.93 20.53
N TYR A 405 -4.19 -11.66 20.81
CA TYR A 405 -3.21 -10.60 21.06
C TYR A 405 -2.84 -10.52 22.54
N VAL A 406 -1.59 -10.87 22.86
CA VAL A 406 -1.01 -10.53 24.16
C VAL A 406 -0.68 -9.04 24.12
N ASP A 407 -1.45 -8.22 24.82
CA ASP A 407 -1.40 -6.76 24.94
C ASP A 407 -0.02 -6.12 24.62
N THR A 408 0.27 -5.83 23.33
CA THR A 408 1.48 -5.11 22.89
C THR A 408 1.27 -3.60 22.70
N LEU A 409 0.14 -3.04 23.16
CA LEU A 409 -0.16 -1.60 23.07
C LEU A 409 -0.50 -1.01 24.44
N GLY A 410 0.32 -1.31 25.45
CA GLY A 410 0.40 -0.47 26.63
C GLY A 410 1.09 0.84 26.27
N GLY A 411 0.33 1.88 25.90
CA GLY A 411 0.84 3.24 25.71
C GLY A 411 0.02 4.11 24.74
N ASN A 412 -0.89 4.93 25.29
CA ASN A 412 -1.54 6.08 24.65
C ASN A 412 -2.06 5.93 23.19
N ILE A 413 -3.07 5.07 23.01
CA ILE A 413 -4.07 5.28 21.96
C ILE A 413 -5.37 5.65 22.67
N PRO A 414 -5.90 6.88 22.49
CA PRO A 414 -7.16 7.29 23.13
C PRO A 414 -8.28 6.28 22.82
N GLY A 415 -9.20 6.11 23.78
CA GLY A 415 -10.18 5.02 23.82
C GLY A 415 -11.06 4.85 22.57
N ASN A 416 -11.71 3.68 22.47
CA ASN A 416 -12.69 3.30 21.43
C ASN A 416 -12.46 4.00 20.07
N ILE A 417 -11.40 3.62 19.36
CA ILE A 417 -11.30 3.98 17.94
C ILE A 417 -12.45 3.25 17.25
N ARG A 418 -13.51 3.99 16.93
CA ARG A 418 -14.55 3.47 16.05
C ARG A 418 -13.91 3.30 14.67
N LEU A 419 -13.64 2.05 14.29
CA LEU A 419 -13.25 1.71 12.93
C LEU A 419 -14.32 2.25 11.98
N HIS A 420 -13.87 2.80 10.86
CA HIS A 420 -14.79 3.34 9.85
C HIS A 420 -15.70 2.21 9.32
N PRO A 421 -17.01 2.44 9.10
CA PRO A 421 -17.95 1.41 8.64
C PRO A 421 -17.51 0.70 7.35
N SER A 422 -16.79 1.41 6.48
CA SER A 422 -16.23 0.86 5.23
C SER A 422 -15.35 -0.38 5.45
N ILE A 423 -14.62 -0.45 6.57
CA ILE A 423 -13.73 -1.59 6.87
C ILE A 423 -14.55 -2.87 7.05
N GLN A 424 -15.60 -2.81 7.88
CA GLN A 424 -16.44 -3.98 8.14
C GLN A 424 -17.16 -4.44 6.87
N GLN A 425 -17.65 -3.50 6.06
CA GLN A 425 -18.29 -3.79 4.78
C GLN A 425 -17.32 -4.44 3.79
N PHE A 426 -16.11 -3.88 3.61
CA PHE A 426 -15.12 -4.43 2.70
C PHE A 426 -14.66 -5.83 3.11
N GLN A 427 -14.44 -6.05 4.40
CA GLN A 427 -14.13 -7.38 4.93
C GLN A 427 -15.24 -8.39 4.62
N ALA A 428 -16.52 -8.01 4.77
CA ALA A 428 -17.65 -8.87 4.40
C ALA A 428 -17.70 -9.15 2.88
N ASN A 429 -17.34 -8.18 2.04
CA ASN A 429 -17.27 -8.35 0.59
C ASN A 429 -16.15 -9.33 0.18
N LEU A 430 -14.97 -9.22 0.79
CA LEU A 430 -13.89 -10.20 0.65
C LEU A 430 -14.33 -11.60 1.10
N ASP A 431 -14.99 -11.66 2.27
CA ASP A 431 -15.52 -12.89 2.82
C ASP A 431 -16.52 -13.54 1.88
N ASN A 432 -17.27 -12.79 1.06
CA ASN A 432 -18.25 -13.31 0.10
C ASN A 432 -17.67 -13.65 -1.29
N ASN A 433 -16.57 -13.01 -1.68
CA ASN A 433 -15.96 -13.16 -2.99
C ASN A 433 -15.22 -14.51 -3.15
N THR A 434 -15.63 -15.33 -4.12
CA THR A 434 -15.06 -16.66 -4.38
C THR A 434 -13.59 -16.62 -4.80
N LEU A 435 -13.20 -15.63 -5.59
CA LEU A 435 -11.82 -15.44 -6.04
C LEU A 435 -10.93 -14.95 -4.90
N ALA A 436 -11.43 -14.04 -4.06
CA ALA A 436 -10.70 -13.58 -2.87
C ALA A 436 -10.38 -14.76 -1.94
N ARG A 437 -11.38 -15.62 -1.67
CA ARG A 437 -11.20 -16.85 -0.89
C ARG A 437 -10.15 -17.79 -1.49
N ALA A 438 -10.07 -17.90 -2.81
CA ALA A 438 -9.18 -18.85 -3.48
C ALA A 438 -7.75 -18.33 -3.64
N TYR A 439 -7.58 -17.05 -4.01
CA TYR A 439 -6.31 -16.53 -4.51
C TYR A 439 -5.63 -15.52 -3.58
N LEU A 440 -6.34 -14.85 -2.67
CA LEU A 440 -5.78 -13.72 -1.93
C LEU A 440 -4.62 -14.13 -1.01
N VAL A 441 -4.78 -15.21 -0.24
CA VAL A 441 -3.72 -15.70 0.66
C VAL A 441 -2.47 -16.13 -0.13
N PRO A 442 -2.57 -17.01 -1.16
CA PRO A 442 -1.41 -17.33 -2.01
C PRO A 442 -0.77 -16.09 -2.65
N ALA A 443 -1.58 -15.13 -3.13
CA ALA A 443 -1.08 -13.92 -3.74
C ALA A 443 -0.25 -13.06 -2.77
N LEU A 444 -0.72 -12.89 -1.54
CA LEU A 444 -0.01 -12.16 -0.50
C LEU A 444 1.31 -12.84 -0.10
N VAL A 445 1.31 -14.18 0.04
CA VAL A 445 2.52 -14.95 0.34
C VAL A 445 3.54 -14.87 -0.80
N ARG A 446 3.10 -14.99 -2.05
CA ARG A 446 3.94 -14.81 -3.25
C ARG A 446 4.55 -13.40 -3.29
N PHE A 447 3.73 -12.37 -3.08
CA PHE A 447 4.20 -10.99 -3.14
C PHE A 447 5.15 -10.62 -1.99
N TYR A 448 5.01 -11.24 -0.81
CA TYR A 448 5.97 -11.11 0.29
C TYR A 448 7.40 -11.50 -0.12
N VAL A 449 7.53 -12.49 -1.02
CA VAL A 449 8.80 -12.93 -1.59
C VAL A 449 9.24 -11.98 -2.72
N ASP A 450 8.35 -11.67 -3.67
CA ASP A 450 8.67 -10.89 -4.87
C ASP A 450 9.17 -9.47 -4.57
N ILE A 451 8.66 -8.83 -3.51
CA ILE A 451 9.05 -7.44 -3.13
C ILE A 451 10.53 -7.32 -2.74
N GLU A 452 11.24 -8.42 -2.54
CA GLU A 452 12.67 -8.41 -2.23
C GLU A 452 13.55 -7.89 -3.38
N GLN A 453 13.09 -7.98 -4.64
CA GLN A 453 13.92 -7.69 -5.82
C GLN A 453 14.06 -6.20 -6.16
N THR A 454 13.66 -5.27 -5.28
CA THR A 454 13.79 -3.82 -5.52
C THR A 454 15.20 -3.33 -5.14
N GLY A 455 16.06 -3.14 -6.14
CA GLY A 455 17.53 -3.03 -6.01
C GLY A 455 18.15 -1.69 -5.56
N SER A 456 17.43 -0.75 -4.93
CA SER A 456 18.03 0.50 -4.41
C SER A 456 18.06 0.59 -2.87
N SER A 457 18.94 1.44 -2.33
CA SER A 457 19.16 1.59 -0.88
C SER A 457 18.02 2.28 -0.12
N SER A 458 17.25 3.17 -0.76
CA SER A 458 16.00 3.71 -0.18
C SER A 458 14.88 2.66 -0.17
N GLN A 459 14.89 1.77 -1.16
CA GLN A 459 13.92 0.69 -1.35
C GLN A 459 14.09 -0.45 -0.32
N PHE A 460 15.24 -0.53 0.34
CA PHE A 460 15.49 -1.53 1.39
C PHE A 460 14.52 -1.40 2.58
N TYR A 461 14.08 -0.19 2.92
CA TYR A 461 13.13 0.01 4.03
C TYR A 461 11.66 -0.07 3.57
N GLU A 462 11.36 0.23 2.31
CA GLU A 462 9.99 0.20 1.77
C GLU A 462 9.44 -1.23 1.68
N LYS A 463 10.29 -2.23 1.40
CA LYS A 463 9.88 -3.65 1.40
C LYS A 463 9.38 -4.10 2.77
N PHE A 464 9.98 -3.58 3.86
CA PHE A 464 9.61 -3.91 5.22
C PHE A 464 8.23 -3.35 5.58
N GLN A 465 7.91 -2.14 5.12
CA GLN A 465 6.56 -1.58 5.26
C GLN A 465 5.52 -2.41 4.50
N THR A 466 5.84 -2.83 3.27
CA THR A 466 4.94 -3.68 2.47
C THR A 466 4.73 -5.04 3.17
N ARG A 467 5.79 -5.66 3.68
CA ARG A 467 5.72 -6.92 4.44
C ARG A 467 4.93 -6.79 5.74
N TYR A 468 5.08 -5.66 6.44
CA TYR A 468 4.25 -5.32 7.60
C TYR A 468 2.77 -5.36 7.22
N TYR A 469 2.38 -4.67 6.16
CA TYR A 469 1.00 -4.61 5.69
C TYR A 469 0.48 -5.98 5.22
N ILE A 470 1.31 -6.79 4.55
CA ILE A 470 0.97 -8.18 4.21
C ILE A 470 0.68 -8.99 5.48
N ALA A 471 1.58 -8.95 6.47
CA ALA A 471 1.44 -9.69 7.72
C ALA A 471 0.16 -9.29 8.47
N ARG A 472 -0.11 -7.98 8.58
CA ARG A 472 -1.33 -7.43 9.20
C ARG A 472 -2.59 -7.84 8.45
N THR A 473 -2.56 -7.83 7.12
CA THR A 473 -3.69 -8.24 6.28
C THR A 473 -3.97 -9.73 6.45
N LEU A 474 -2.94 -10.59 6.39
CA LEU A 474 -3.07 -12.04 6.60
C LEU A 474 -3.66 -12.35 7.97
N ARG A 475 -3.18 -11.67 9.02
CA ARG A 475 -3.70 -11.79 10.39
C ARG A 475 -5.18 -11.43 10.47
N ALA A 476 -5.58 -10.31 9.87
CA ALA A 476 -6.99 -9.90 9.81
C ALA A 476 -7.87 -10.93 9.08
N LEU A 477 -7.37 -11.53 7.98
CA LEU A 477 -8.08 -12.59 7.25
C LEU A 477 -8.21 -13.88 8.08
N TRP A 478 -7.16 -14.30 8.78
CA TRP A 478 -7.16 -15.52 9.59
C TRP A 478 -8.12 -15.46 10.77
N ALA A 479 -8.23 -14.30 11.42
CA ALA A 479 -9.08 -14.15 12.59
C ALA A 479 -10.58 -14.20 12.29
N ARG A 480 -10.99 -13.81 11.07
CA ARG A 480 -12.41 -13.71 10.71
C ARG A 480 -13.01 -15.02 10.23
N ALA A 481 -12.33 -15.70 9.29
CA ALA A 481 -12.90 -16.85 8.62
C ALA A 481 -11.99 -18.09 8.69
N PRO A 482 -12.47 -19.21 9.25
CA PRO A 482 -11.76 -20.50 9.22
C PRO A 482 -11.35 -20.94 7.80
N ARG A 483 -12.05 -20.43 6.78
CA ARG A 483 -11.76 -20.70 5.37
C ARG A 483 -10.42 -20.13 4.91
N TYR A 484 -10.03 -18.92 5.34
CA TYR A 484 -8.71 -18.38 4.98
C TYR A 484 -7.60 -19.20 5.63
N VAL A 485 -7.79 -19.64 6.87
CA VAL A 485 -6.88 -20.57 7.57
C VAL A 485 -6.75 -21.90 6.81
N GLU A 486 -7.87 -22.45 6.32
CA GLU A 486 -7.86 -23.69 5.54
C GLU A 486 -7.18 -23.52 4.16
N VAL A 487 -7.35 -22.38 3.51
CA VAL A 487 -6.65 -22.07 2.25
C VAL A 487 -5.15 -21.89 2.48
N THR A 488 -4.75 -21.22 3.56
CA THR A 488 -3.35 -21.17 3.99
C THR A 488 -2.82 -22.58 4.21
N ARG A 489 -3.53 -23.42 4.97
CA ARG A 489 -3.14 -24.81 5.20
C ARG A 489 -2.94 -25.56 3.90
N ARG A 490 -3.91 -25.48 2.97
CA ARG A 490 -3.84 -26.15 1.67
C ARG A 490 -2.64 -25.68 0.85
N PHE A 491 -2.42 -24.38 0.73
CA PHE A 491 -1.30 -23.81 -0.02
C PHE A 491 0.04 -24.33 0.51
N PHE A 492 0.23 -24.31 1.83
CA PHE A 492 1.47 -24.76 2.47
C PHE A 492 1.60 -26.29 2.63
N MET A 493 0.53 -27.08 2.49
CA MET A 493 0.56 -28.55 2.56
C MET A 493 0.64 -29.23 1.18
N GLN A 494 0.31 -28.54 0.10
CA GLN A 494 0.51 -29.04 -1.27
C GLN A 494 1.98 -29.42 -1.57
N SER A 495 2.92 -28.93 -0.77
CA SER A 495 4.35 -29.26 -0.79
C SER A 495 4.71 -30.60 -0.12
N GLY A 496 3.83 -31.19 0.71
CA GLY A 496 4.12 -32.40 1.50
C GLY A 496 3.69 -33.72 0.86
N LEU A 497 2.85 -33.70 -0.18
CA LEU A 497 2.42 -34.92 -0.88
C LEU A 497 3.42 -35.28 -1.98
N GLY A 498 4.51 -35.94 -1.58
CA GLY A 498 5.40 -36.67 -2.47
C GLY A 498 4.75 -37.91 -3.10
N THR A 499 3.49 -37.84 -3.52
CA THR A 499 2.87 -38.94 -4.27
C THR A 499 3.45 -38.97 -5.67
N SER A 500 4.17 -40.05 -5.94
CA SER A 500 4.90 -40.41 -7.15
C SER A 500 4.06 -40.46 -8.45
N GLU A 501 2.81 -39.98 -8.43
CA GLU A 501 1.90 -39.84 -9.58
C GLU A 501 1.70 -38.38 -10.04
N ALA A 502 2.39 -37.40 -9.46
CA ALA A 502 2.36 -36.00 -9.90
C ALA A 502 3.23 -35.77 -11.16
N THR A 503 2.98 -36.55 -12.20
CA THR A 503 3.48 -36.28 -13.55
C THR A 503 2.66 -35.11 -14.10
N THR A 504 3.34 -34.03 -14.50
CA THR A 504 2.86 -33.06 -15.52
C THR A 504 2.07 -31.81 -15.07
N THR A 505 2.39 -31.16 -13.95
CA THR A 505 2.09 -29.71 -13.83
C THR A 505 3.22 -28.94 -13.15
N GLY A 506 3.93 -28.09 -13.90
CA GLY A 506 5.02 -27.23 -13.37
C GLY A 506 4.60 -26.15 -12.35
N SER A 507 3.34 -26.15 -11.90
CA SER A 507 2.79 -25.21 -10.91
C SER A 507 3.16 -25.62 -9.47
N THR A 508 3.02 -26.90 -9.10
CA THR A 508 3.29 -27.38 -7.73
C THR A 508 4.75 -27.22 -7.30
N ARG A 509 5.70 -27.48 -8.20
CA ARG A 509 7.14 -27.23 -7.94
C ARG A 509 7.48 -25.75 -7.77
N ARG A 510 6.75 -24.87 -8.45
CA ARG A 510 6.92 -23.42 -8.32
C ARG A 510 6.42 -22.94 -6.97
N ASP A 511 5.24 -23.40 -6.56
CA ASP A 511 4.67 -23.05 -5.26
C ASP A 511 5.54 -23.55 -4.10
N GLN A 512 6.12 -24.74 -4.22
CA GLN A 512 7.08 -25.25 -3.24
C GLN A 512 8.30 -24.32 -3.08
N ARG A 513 8.91 -23.89 -4.20
CA ARG A 513 10.03 -22.93 -4.15
C ARG A 513 9.64 -21.62 -3.49
N ILE A 514 8.46 -21.10 -3.81
CA ILE A 514 7.95 -19.85 -3.21
C ILE A 514 7.76 -20.02 -1.70
N ILE A 515 7.27 -21.17 -1.24
CA ILE A 515 7.12 -21.46 0.19
C ILE A 515 8.48 -21.50 0.89
N GLU A 516 9.45 -22.21 0.32
CA GLU A 516 10.82 -22.29 0.85
C GLU A 516 11.50 -20.91 0.91
N GLU A 517 11.31 -20.11 -0.14
CA GLU A 517 11.77 -18.71 -0.20
C GLU A 517 11.05 -17.85 0.83
N PHE A 518 9.73 -17.98 0.98
CA PHE A 518 8.94 -17.25 1.97
C PHE A 518 9.42 -17.53 3.38
N VAL A 519 9.58 -18.81 3.76
CA VAL A 519 10.10 -19.19 5.08
C VAL A 519 11.52 -18.66 5.27
N THR A 520 12.38 -18.75 4.25
CA THR A 520 13.72 -18.18 4.28
C THR A 520 13.71 -16.68 4.54
N ARG A 521 12.88 -15.91 3.81
CA ARG A 521 12.75 -14.45 4.00
C ARG A 521 12.19 -14.11 5.37
N LEU A 522 11.19 -14.84 5.85
CA LEU A 522 10.62 -14.65 7.18
C LEU A 522 11.66 -14.81 8.28
N MET A 523 12.54 -15.82 8.18
CA MET A 523 13.64 -16.03 9.14
C MET A 523 14.68 -14.90 9.08
N THR A 524 15.08 -14.50 7.87
CA THR A 524 16.05 -13.40 7.69
C THR A 524 15.50 -12.09 8.25
N ASP A 525 14.24 -11.77 7.97
CA ASP A 525 13.56 -10.57 8.48
C ASP A 525 13.50 -10.60 10.01
N THR A 526 13.07 -11.73 10.60
CA THR A 526 12.99 -11.88 12.07
C THR A 526 14.33 -11.59 12.74
N THR A 527 15.43 -12.10 12.18
CA THR A 527 16.78 -11.90 12.71
C THR A 527 17.20 -10.43 12.60
N TYR A 528 17.04 -9.84 11.41
CA TYR A 528 17.46 -8.47 11.14
C TYR A 528 16.66 -7.45 11.98
N LEU A 529 15.34 -7.59 12.03
CA LEU A 529 14.45 -6.64 12.69
C LEU A 529 14.65 -6.63 14.22
N LEU A 530 14.82 -7.80 14.84
CA LEU A 530 15.08 -7.88 16.28
C LEU A 530 16.48 -7.35 16.63
N ASP A 531 17.50 -7.66 15.84
CA ASP A 531 18.86 -7.17 16.12
C ASP A 531 18.96 -5.65 15.91
N GLU A 532 18.43 -5.12 14.80
CA GLU A 532 18.46 -3.69 14.49
C GLU A 532 17.59 -2.88 15.47
N SER A 533 16.42 -3.39 15.88
CA SER A 533 15.58 -2.72 16.89
C SER A 533 16.29 -2.61 18.24
N LEU A 534 16.89 -3.69 18.72
CA LEU A 534 17.68 -3.68 19.97
C LEU A 534 18.90 -2.76 19.87
N SER A 535 19.57 -2.74 18.71
CA SER A 535 20.70 -1.85 18.43
C SER A 535 20.29 -0.37 18.49
N LYS A 536 19.18 0.02 17.85
CA LYS A 536 18.65 1.40 17.95
C LYS A 536 18.24 1.76 19.37
N LEU A 537 17.56 0.86 20.09
CA LEU A 537 17.20 1.10 21.49
C LEU A 537 18.44 1.24 22.39
N ALA A 538 19.54 0.54 22.09
CA ALA A 538 20.81 0.69 22.80
C ALA A 538 21.44 2.07 22.55
N VAL A 539 21.42 2.53 21.29
CA VAL A 539 21.88 3.87 20.92
C VAL A 539 21.07 4.94 21.65
N ILE A 540 19.74 4.82 21.67
CA ILE A 540 18.85 5.75 22.39
C ILE A 540 19.22 5.77 23.88
N ARG A 541 19.33 4.61 24.52
CA ARG A 541 19.72 4.50 25.93
C ARG A 541 21.09 5.15 26.20
N ASP A 542 22.07 4.93 25.33
CA ASP A 542 23.43 5.43 25.53
C ASP A 542 23.48 6.96 25.34
N ILE A 543 22.67 7.53 24.45
CA ILE A 543 22.50 8.99 24.32
C ILE A 543 21.74 9.55 25.53
N GLU A 544 20.63 8.93 25.95
CA GLU A 544 19.85 9.32 27.14
C GLU A 544 20.70 9.31 28.42
N LYS A 545 21.65 8.39 28.55
CA LYS A 545 22.60 8.35 29.69
C LYS A 545 23.67 9.43 29.65
N ARG A 546 24.04 9.90 28.45
CA ARG A 546 25.04 10.95 28.26
C ARG A 546 24.46 12.36 28.43
N GLN A 547 23.14 12.51 28.25
CA GLN A 547 22.48 13.77 28.55
C GLN A 547 22.69 14.09 30.04
N PRO A 548 23.30 15.24 30.36
CA PRO A 548 23.62 15.56 31.75
C PRO A 548 22.31 15.69 32.54
N THR A 549 22.20 14.94 33.63
CA THR A 549 21.43 15.37 34.79
C THR A 549 21.86 16.79 35.14
N ALA A 550 20.92 17.65 35.55
CA ALA A 550 20.99 19.11 35.69
C ALA A 550 22.18 19.73 36.48
N GLU A 551 23.19 18.96 36.88
CA GLU A 551 24.30 19.35 37.76
C GLU A 551 25.71 19.16 37.15
N ALA A 552 25.87 18.70 35.89
CA ALA A 552 27.20 18.55 35.26
C ALA A 552 27.44 19.56 34.11
N PRO A 553 28.62 20.20 34.02
CA PRO A 553 28.91 21.21 32.99
C PRO A 553 28.94 20.57 31.60
N ALA A 554 28.23 21.18 30.66
CA ALA A 554 28.10 20.73 29.27
C ALA A 554 29.47 20.69 28.58
N ALA A 555 29.81 19.55 27.98
CA ALA A 555 30.93 19.47 27.05
C ALA A 555 30.51 20.17 25.73
N GLU A 556 31.04 21.37 25.51
CA GLU A 556 30.76 22.18 24.33
C GLU A 556 31.24 21.46 23.05
N GLY A 557 30.31 20.95 22.23
CA GLY A 557 30.60 20.49 20.87
C GLY A 557 29.68 19.41 20.27
N ASN A 558 29.16 18.47 21.07
CA ASN A 558 28.47 17.27 20.54
C ASN A 558 26.93 17.24 20.68
N ASP A 559 26.31 18.21 21.37
CA ASP A 559 24.87 18.17 21.68
C ASP A 559 23.95 18.24 20.46
N SER A 560 24.35 18.97 19.40
CA SER A 560 23.54 19.08 18.18
C SER A 560 23.52 17.78 17.38
N ASP A 561 24.67 17.11 17.26
CA ASP A 561 24.80 15.86 16.51
C ASP A 561 24.14 14.70 17.27
N ASP A 562 24.28 14.65 18.59
CA ASP A 562 23.62 13.61 19.41
C ASP A 562 22.10 13.76 19.43
N ALA A 563 21.55 14.99 19.37
CA ALA A 563 20.12 15.22 19.25
C ALA A 563 19.55 14.76 17.90
N SER A 564 20.25 15.05 16.79
CA SER A 564 19.83 14.55 15.46
C SER A 564 19.89 13.02 15.39
N ARG A 565 20.93 12.43 15.98
CA ARG A 565 21.09 10.97 16.03
C ARG A 565 20.03 10.29 16.89
N LEU A 566 19.58 10.94 17.97
CA LEU A 566 18.50 10.44 18.81
C LEU A 566 17.19 10.38 18.02
N ASP A 567 16.78 11.46 17.37
CA ASP A 567 15.54 11.51 16.59
C ASP A 567 15.50 10.47 15.46
N ASP A 568 16.61 10.34 14.73
CA ASP A 568 16.79 9.30 13.71
C ASP A 568 16.67 7.89 14.30
N ALA A 569 17.26 7.64 15.47
CA ALA A 569 17.20 6.35 16.14
C ALA A 569 15.79 6.06 16.67
N GLU A 570 15.09 7.04 17.25
CA GLU A 570 13.74 6.91 17.79
C GLU A 570 12.71 6.59 16.70
N SER A 571 12.75 7.34 15.60
CA SER A 571 11.86 7.15 14.45
C SER A 571 12.02 5.74 13.86
N ARG A 572 13.27 5.32 13.65
CA ARG A 572 13.58 3.98 13.12
C ARG A 572 13.22 2.87 14.11
N ALA A 573 13.51 3.04 15.40
CA ALA A 573 13.20 2.05 16.43
C ALA A 573 11.70 1.72 16.45
N ARG A 574 10.83 2.74 16.40
CA ARG A 574 9.37 2.54 16.39
C ARG A 574 8.91 1.69 15.21
N SER A 575 9.41 2.00 14.01
CA SER A 575 9.07 1.26 12.79
C SER A 575 9.57 -0.19 12.83
N LEU A 576 10.82 -0.40 13.24
CA LEU A 576 11.45 -1.72 13.28
C LEU A 576 10.81 -2.64 14.32
N VAL A 577 10.51 -2.10 15.51
CA VAL A 577 9.86 -2.86 16.59
C VAL A 577 8.46 -3.32 16.19
N SER A 578 7.66 -2.42 15.61
CA SER A 578 6.29 -2.74 15.19
C SER A 578 6.29 -3.88 14.16
N LEU A 579 7.26 -3.86 13.25
CA LEU A 579 7.43 -4.91 12.26
C LEU A 579 7.99 -6.21 12.87
N ALA A 580 8.94 -6.14 13.80
CA ALA A 580 9.47 -7.31 14.49
C ALA A 580 8.33 -8.07 15.21
N ASN A 581 7.44 -7.36 15.88
CA ASN A 581 6.27 -7.93 16.55
C ASN A 581 5.37 -8.71 15.57
N GLU A 582 4.97 -8.11 14.45
CA GLU A 582 4.10 -8.79 13.48
C GLU A 582 4.79 -9.95 12.76
N THR A 583 6.10 -9.83 12.51
CA THR A 583 6.89 -10.89 11.86
C THR A 583 6.99 -12.13 12.76
N VAL A 584 7.29 -11.93 14.05
CA VAL A 584 7.37 -13.01 15.04
C VAL A 584 6.00 -13.64 15.29
N HIS A 585 4.94 -12.82 15.35
CA HIS A 585 3.58 -13.31 15.50
C HIS A 585 3.16 -14.21 14.32
N MET A 586 3.42 -13.76 13.08
CA MET A 586 3.16 -14.55 11.88
C MET A 586 3.95 -15.87 11.86
N LEU A 587 5.22 -15.85 12.28
CA LEU A 587 6.05 -17.05 12.43
C LEU A 587 5.46 -18.01 13.47
N ALA A 588 5.04 -17.52 14.64
CA ALA A 588 4.41 -18.31 15.68
C ALA A 588 3.07 -18.92 15.22
N PHE A 589 2.27 -18.15 14.48
CA PHE A 589 1.00 -18.63 13.92
C PHE A 589 1.22 -19.71 12.85
N LEU A 590 2.12 -19.47 11.89
CA LEU A 590 2.38 -20.42 10.79
C LEU A 590 3.06 -21.70 11.28
N SER A 591 3.98 -21.62 12.24
CA SER A 591 4.59 -22.81 12.85
C SER A 591 3.55 -23.71 13.54
N ARG A 592 2.49 -23.13 14.12
CA ARG A 592 1.35 -23.88 14.68
C ARG A 592 0.48 -24.51 13.60
N LEU A 593 0.19 -23.74 12.54
CA LEU A 593 -0.78 -24.12 11.53
C LEU A 593 -0.22 -25.14 10.51
N VAL A 594 1.02 -24.92 10.08
CA VAL A 594 1.73 -25.65 9.01
C VAL A 594 3.20 -25.84 9.42
N PRO A 595 3.51 -26.79 10.32
CA PRO A 595 4.88 -26.99 10.82
C PRO A 595 5.85 -27.55 9.78
N ARG A 596 5.36 -28.35 8.81
CA ARG A 596 6.19 -29.11 7.86
C ARG A 596 7.19 -28.26 7.05
N PRO A 597 6.81 -27.12 6.44
CA PRO A 597 7.74 -26.28 5.69
C PRO A 597 8.90 -25.72 6.54
N PHE A 598 8.69 -25.57 7.85
CA PHE A 598 9.72 -25.11 8.79
C PHE A 598 10.67 -26.23 9.25
N GLN A 599 10.28 -27.49 9.07
CA GLN A 599 11.05 -28.69 9.41
C GLN A 599 11.76 -29.30 8.18
N ALA A 600 11.67 -28.66 7.01
CA ALA A 600 12.35 -29.10 5.80
C ALA A 600 13.87 -29.08 5.99
N SER A 601 14.59 -30.06 5.44
CA SER A 601 16.04 -30.25 5.59
C SER A 601 16.86 -29.01 5.22
N GLU A 602 16.40 -28.27 4.22
CA GLU A 602 17.03 -27.09 3.67
C GLU A 602 16.93 -25.87 4.61
N VAL A 603 15.93 -25.88 5.50
CA VAL A 603 15.51 -24.73 6.31
C VAL A 603 15.80 -24.95 7.79
N VAL A 604 15.63 -26.18 8.28
CA VAL A 604 15.57 -26.51 9.72
C VAL A 604 16.80 -26.04 10.50
N SER A 605 18.02 -26.23 9.98
CA SER A 605 19.25 -25.79 10.64
C SER A 605 19.37 -24.27 10.72
N ARG A 606 18.96 -23.56 9.66
CA ARG A 606 18.95 -22.08 9.63
C ARG A 606 17.88 -21.52 10.56
N LEU A 607 16.72 -22.17 10.62
CA LEU A 607 15.64 -21.82 11.54
C LEU A 607 16.06 -21.99 12.99
N ALA A 608 16.66 -23.14 13.32
CA ALA A 608 17.15 -23.43 14.66
C ALA A 608 18.18 -22.41 15.14
N ALA A 609 19.19 -22.10 14.31
CA ALA A 609 20.18 -21.07 14.60
C ALA A 609 19.54 -19.68 14.79
N MET A 610 18.55 -19.33 13.95
CA MET A 610 17.81 -18.07 14.08
C MET A 610 17.02 -17.99 15.39
N LEU A 611 16.30 -19.05 15.75
CA LEU A 611 15.51 -19.09 16.98
C LEU A 611 16.44 -18.98 18.21
N ASN A 612 17.56 -19.72 18.22
CA ASN A 612 18.53 -19.69 19.31
C ASN A 612 19.18 -18.31 19.47
N TYR A 613 19.57 -17.69 18.35
CA TYR A 613 20.10 -16.33 18.35
C TYR A 613 19.09 -15.33 18.93
N ASN A 614 17.84 -15.35 18.48
CA ASN A 614 16.82 -14.44 18.97
C ASN A 614 16.43 -14.71 20.43
N LEU A 615 16.45 -15.98 20.86
CA LEU A 615 16.27 -16.34 22.27
C LEU A 615 17.40 -15.76 23.13
N GLN A 616 18.65 -15.84 22.66
CA GLN A 616 19.79 -15.22 23.31
C GLN A 616 19.67 -13.69 23.38
N GLN A 617 19.14 -13.04 22.34
CA GLN A 617 18.92 -11.59 22.34
C GLN A 617 17.88 -11.18 23.40
N LEU A 618 16.73 -11.88 23.44
CA LEU A 618 15.60 -11.56 24.32
C LEU A 618 15.80 -12.00 25.78
N ALA A 619 16.32 -13.20 26.00
CA ALA A 619 16.59 -13.72 27.35
C ALA A 619 17.99 -13.32 27.87
N GLY A 620 18.88 -12.84 27.01
CA GLY A 620 20.25 -12.47 27.37
C GLY A 620 20.40 -11.09 28.02
N PRO A 621 21.65 -10.68 28.30
CA PRO A 621 21.95 -9.40 28.93
C PRO A 621 21.63 -8.20 28.03
N LYS A 622 21.66 -8.38 26.70
CA LYS A 622 21.34 -7.32 25.73
C LYS A 622 19.94 -6.75 25.99
N CYS A 623 18.89 -7.56 25.94
CA CYS A 623 17.54 -7.10 26.28
C CYS A 623 17.35 -6.80 27.77
N SER A 624 17.98 -7.57 28.67
CA SER A 624 17.83 -7.34 30.12
C SER A 624 18.39 -5.99 30.59
N SER A 625 19.41 -5.46 29.90
CA SER A 625 20.07 -4.17 30.21
C SER A 625 19.50 -2.98 29.43
N LEU A 626 18.53 -3.22 28.54
CA LEU A 626 17.86 -2.20 27.75
C LEU A 626 16.70 -1.63 28.56
N LYS A 627 16.95 -0.51 29.24
CA LYS A 627 15.93 0.30 29.89
C LYS A 627 16.06 1.73 29.38
N VAL A 628 15.15 2.09 28.48
CA VAL A 628 14.94 3.43 27.93
C VAL A 628 13.89 4.14 28.80
N GLN A 629 13.91 5.47 28.88
CA GLN A 629 13.01 6.23 29.76
C GLN A 629 11.52 5.93 29.49
N ASP A 630 11.11 5.95 28.22
CA ASP A 630 9.75 5.62 27.77
C ASP A 630 9.77 4.44 26.79
N MET A 631 9.70 3.22 27.31
CA MET A 631 9.65 2.01 26.49
C MET A 631 8.34 1.88 25.70
N GLN A 632 7.26 2.50 26.20
CA GLN A 632 5.93 2.42 25.59
C GLN A 632 5.88 3.20 24.26
N LYS A 633 6.59 4.33 24.19
CA LYS A 633 6.78 5.14 22.96
C LYS A 633 7.24 4.33 21.74
N TYR A 634 7.98 3.24 21.96
CA TYR A 634 8.53 2.40 20.90
C TYR A 634 7.72 1.12 20.65
N SER A 635 6.63 0.87 21.40
CA SER A 635 5.83 -0.36 21.32
C SER A 635 6.67 -1.65 21.49
N PHE A 636 7.79 -1.56 22.21
CA PHE A 636 8.70 -2.69 22.39
C PHE A 636 8.28 -3.57 23.56
N ASN A 637 7.75 -4.74 23.25
CA ASN A 637 7.25 -5.72 24.22
C ASN A 637 8.07 -7.02 24.17
N PRO A 638 9.30 -7.02 24.68
CA PRO A 638 10.20 -8.18 24.61
C PRO A 638 9.62 -9.43 25.28
N ARG A 639 8.68 -9.25 26.20
CA ARG A 639 7.99 -10.32 26.92
C ARG A 639 7.05 -11.11 26.02
N VAL A 640 6.28 -10.41 25.18
CA VAL A 640 5.35 -11.04 24.23
C VAL A 640 6.14 -11.75 23.15
N LEU A 641 7.14 -11.06 22.59
CA LEU A 641 8.09 -11.63 21.64
C LEU A 641 8.73 -12.91 22.17
N LEU A 642 9.17 -12.94 23.43
CA LEU A 642 9.73 -14.13 24.06
C LEU A 642 8.70 -15.26 24.18
N SER A 643 7.45 -14.94 24.54
CA SER A 643 6.37 -15.93 24.61
C SER A 643 6.06 -16.54 23.24
N GLU A 644 5.96 -15.72 22.19
CA GLU A 644 5.70 -16.19 20.83
C GLU A 644 6.87 -17.00 20.26
N LEU A 645 8.10 -16.51 20.44
CA LEU A 645 9.31 -17.21 20.02
C LEU A 645 9.43 -18.59 20.69
N THR A 646 9.16 -18.68 21.99
CA THR A 646 9.17 -19.96 22.72
C THR A 646 8.02 -20.89 22.30
N SER A 647 6.90 -20.36 21.81
CA SER A 647 5.84 -21.18 21.21
C SER A 647 6.31 -21.87 19.93
N VAL A 648 7.12 -21.20 19.09
CA VAL A 648 7.65 -21.78 17.85
C VAL A 648 8.44 -23.06 18.13
N TYR A 649 9.31 -23.05 19.14
CA TYR A 649 10.05 -24.24 19.56
C TYR A 649 9.12 -25.41 19.92
N VAL A 650 8.05 -25.13 20.67
CA VAL A 650 7.08 -26.15 21.07
C VAL A 650 6.26 -26.66 19.89
N HIS A 651 5.89 -25.79 18.95
CA HIS A 651 5.12 -26.18 17.76
C HIS A 651 5.91 -27.11 16.82
N LEU A 652 7.22 -26.89 16.70
CA LEU A 652 8.09 -27.64 15.79
C LEU A 652 8.81 -28.82 16.46
N GLY A 653 8.96 -28.78 17.78
CA GLY A 653 9.76 -29.74 18.54
C GLY A 653 8.99 -30.73 19.40
N LEU A 654 7.65 -30.65 19.43
CA LEU A 654 6.82 -31.59 20.16
C LEU A 654 5.60 -32.04 19.35
N PRO A 655 5.12 -33.28 19.56
CA PRO A 655 3.96 -33.80 18.84
C PRO A 655 2.71 -32.93 19.08
N THR A 656 1.95 -32.67 18.03
CA THR A 656 0.74 -31.83 18.12
C THR A 656 -0.43 -32.51 18.86
N GLY A 657 -0.33 -33.81 19.16
CA GLY A 657 -1.34 -34.57 19.91
C GLY A 657 -2.64 -34.84 19.15
N LYS A 658 -2.66 -34.58 17.83
CA LYS A 658 -3.81 -34.86 16.96
C LYS A 658 -3.78 -36.32 16.49
N GLN A 659 -4.94 -36.97 16.43
CA GLN A 659 -5.06 -38.30 15.81
C GLN A 659 -4.70 -38.22 14.33
N GLN A 660 -3.66 -38.94 13.92
CA GLN A 660 -3.14 -38.98 12.56
C GLN A 660 -2.91 -40.44 12.12
N PRO A 661 -2.87 -40.73 10.81
CA PRO A 661 -2.52 -42.05 10.30
C PRO A 661 -1.10 -42.46 10.73
N ALA A 662 -0.86 -43.76 10.92
CA ALA A 662 0.43 -44.29 11.40
C ALA A 662 1.64 -43.83 10.55
N ALA A 663 1.49 -43.73 9.22
CA ALA A 663 2.55 -43.24 8.35
C ALA A 663 2.89 -41.74 8.58
N ALA A 664 1.87 -40.90 8.82
CA ALA A 664 2.07 -39.48 9.08
C ALA A 664 2.72 -39.23 10.46
N LEU A 665 2.45 -40.11 11.43
CA LEU A 665 3.07 -40.09 12.76
C LEU A 665 4.58 -40.37 12.71
N ILE A 666 5.01 -41.34 11.88
CA ILE A 666 6.44 -41.65 11.68
C ILE A 666 7.14 -40.44 11.10
N GLU A 667 6.59 -39.89 10.01
CA GLU A 667 7.17 -38.72 9.34
C GLU A 667 7.16 -37.47 10.23
N GLU A 668 6.16 -37.31 11.12
CA GLU A 668 6.10 -36.20 12.10
C GLU A 668 7.20 -36.35 13.15
N THR A 669 7.44 -37.59 13.61
CA THR A 669 8.48 -37.89 14.59
C THR A 669 9.86 -37.60 14.02
N GLU A 670 10.16 -38.07 12.81
CA GLU A 670 11.44 -37.79 12.14
C GLU A 670 11.67 -36.29 11.89
N ALA A 671 10.61 -35.54 11.56
CA ALA A 671 10.69 -34.09 11.38
C ALA A 671 10.96 -33.35 12.72
N ILE A 672 10.32 -33.80 13.80
CA ILE A 672 10.56 -33.29 15.16
C ILE A 672 12.00 -33.58 15.59
N ASP A 673 12.47 -34.81 15.43
CA ASP A 673 13.81 -35.21 15.84
C ASP A 673 14.88 -34.42 15.09
N ARG A 674 14.70 -34.21 13.79
CA ARG A 674 15.57 -33.32 12.99
C ARG A 674 15.62 -31.90 13.54
N PHE A 675 14.47 -31.33 13.91
CA PHE A 675 14.43 -29.99 14.49
C PHE A 675 15.09 -29.92 15.87
N VAL A 676 14.83 -30.90 16.74
CA VAL A 676 15.45 -30.99 18.08
C VAL A 676 16.97 -31.12 17.97
N MET A 677 17.47 -31.96 17.06
CA MET A 677 18.90 -32.10 16.79
C MET A 677 19.50 -30.81 16.26
N ALA A 678 18.86 -30.17 15.28
CA ALA A 678 19.34 -28.90 14.73
C ALA A 678 19.43 -27.77 15.78
N VAL A 679 18.49 -27.73 16.73
CA VAL A 679 18.52 -26.78 17.86
C VAL A 679 19.67 -27.09 18.81
N ALA A 680 19.92 -28.36 19.12
CA ALA A 680 20.99 -28.77 20.01
C ALA A 680 22.38 -28.59 19.37
N GLU A 681 22.54 -28.90 18.09
CA GLU A 681 23.82 -28.85 17.36
C GLU A 681 24.34 -27.41 17.13
N ASP A 682 23.50 -26.39 17.27
CA ASP A 682 23.92 -25.00 17.14
C ASP A 682 24.84 -24.54 18.28
N ASP A 683 26.14 -24.73 18.10
CA ASP A 683 27.18 -24.35 19.07
C ASP A 683 27.33 -22.83 19.31
N ARG A 684 26.68 -21.99 18.49
CA ARG A 684 26.84 -20.53 18.57
C ARG A 684 25.93 -19.91 19.63
N SER A 685 24.67 -20.34 19.66
CA SER A 685 23.64 -19.68 20.48
C SER A 685 22.86 -20.61 21.40
N TYR A 686 22.88 -21.94 21.17
CA TYR A 686 22.20 -22.88 22.06
C TYR A 686 22.80 -22.88 23.47
N SER A 687 21.94 -22.76 24.50
CA SER A 687 22.34 -22.90 25.89
C SER A 687 21.15 -23.27 26.78
N GLN A 688 21.31 -24.33 27.57
CA GLN A 688 20.28 -24.77 28.53
C GLN A 688 19.92 -23.66 29.52
N ALA A 689 20.91 -22.90 29.98
CA ALA A 689 20.70 -21.79 30.91
C ALA A 689 19.82 -20.67 30.32
N LEU A 690 19.81 -20.49 28.98
CA LEU A 690 18.92 -19.54 28.32
C LEU A 690 17.47 -20.03 28.35
N PHE A 691 17.23 -21.33 28.15
CA PHE A 691 15.88 -21.93 28.28
C PHE A 691 15.36 -21.84 29.71
N ASP A 692 16.20 -22.13 30.70
CA ASP A 692 15.82 -22.01 32.13
C ASP A 692 15.48 -20.56 32.49
N LYS A 693 16.28 -19.60 32.00
CA LYS A 693 16.01 -18.17 32.20
C LYS A 693 14.73 -17.72 31.49
N ALA A 694 14.48 -18.20 30.28
CA ALA A 694 13.25 -17.90 29.55
C ALA A 694 12.03 -18.46 30.28
N LEU A 695 12.09 -19.70 30.75
CA LEU A 695 11.05 -20.34 31.57
C LEU A 695 10.77 -19.54 32.85
N TYR A 696 11.82 -19.11 33.55
CA TYR A 696 11.70 -18.27 34.74
C TYR A 696 10.98 -16.94 34.44
N ILE A 697 11.35 -16.26 33.35
CA ILE A 697 10.71 -15.00 32.94
C ILE A 697 9.22 -15.21 32.60
N LEU A 698 8.89 -16.28 31.88
CA LEU A 698 7.53 -16.59 31.46
C LEU A 698 6.62 -16.96 32.64
N GLU A 699 7.15 -17.73 33.61
CA GLU A 699 6.45 -18.14 34.82
C GLU A 699 6.21 -16.96 35.77
N GLN A 700 7.25 -16.19 36.08
CA GLN A 700 7.17 -15.01 36.96
C GLN A 700 6.19 -13.95 36.49
N ARG A 701 5.99 -13.83 35.17
CA ARG A 701 5.13 -12.82 34.55
C ARG A 701 3.79 -13.37 34.09
N SER A 702 3.49 -14.64 34.36
CA SER A 702 2.23 -15.30 33.97
C SER A 702 1.90 -15.16 32.48
N LEU A 703 2.92 -15.25 31.61
CA LEU A 703 2.78 -15.04 30.15
C LEU A 703 2.36 -16.29 29.39
N LYS A 704 2.35 -17.45 30.06
CA LYS A 704 1.91 -18.75 29.52
C LYS A 704 1.16 -19.52 30.60
N ASN A 705 0.20 -20.35 30.18
CA ASN A 705 -0.50 -21.26 31.09
C ASN A 705 0.42 -22.42 31.53
N ALA A 706 0.04 -23.10 32.62
CA ALA A 706 0.83 -24.19 33.20
C ALA A 706 1.13 -25.32 32.20
N GLN A 707 0.17 -25.66 31.33
CA GLN A 707 0.37 -26.69 30.30
C GLN A 707 1.43 -26.29 29.27
N SER A 708 1.42 -25.04 28.82
CA SER A 708 2.41 -24.54 27.85
C SER A 708 3.80 -24.45 28.46
N LEU A 709 3.93 -24.09 29.74
CA LEU A 709 5.20 -24.11 30.47
C LEU A 709 5.74 -25.53 30.61
N THR A 710 4.89 -26.51 30.91
CA THR A 710 5.30 -27.92 30.98
C THR A 710 5.80 -28.43 29.64
N ARG A 711 5.09 -28.11 28.53
CA ARG A 711 5.55 -28.49 27.19
C ARG A 711 6.88 -27.83 26.83
N LEU A 712 7.10 -26.57 27.19
CA LEU A 712 8.38 -25.91 26.95
C LEU A 712 9.52 -26.55 27.76
N ARG A 713 9.26 -26.96 29.01
CA ARG A 713 10.22 -27.74 29.83
C ARG A 713 10.54 -29.10 29.19
N GLU A 714 9.53 -29.81 28.70
CA GLU A 714 9.71 -31.08 27.99
C GLU A 714 10.60 -30.90 26.75
N PHE A 715 10.34 -29.88 25.94
CA PHE A 715 11.17 -29.58 24.77
C PHE A 715 12.62 -29.28 25.16
N ALA A 716 12.85 -28.43 26.17
CA ALA A 716 14.19 -28.10 26.65
C ALA A 716 14.96 -29.34 27.13
N LEU A 717 14.28 -30.27 27.81
CA LEU A 717 14.89 -31.55 28.23
C LEU A 717 15.25 -32.45 27.03
N LYS A 718 14.41 -32.50 25.99
CA LYS A 718 14.73 -33.23 24.75
C LYS A 718 15.97 -32.67 24.05
N CYS A 719 16.08 -31.35 23.93
CA CYS A 719 17.28 -30.72 23.36
C CYS A 719 18.53 -30.99 24.22
N GLN A 720 18.40 -31.00 25.55
CA GLN A 720 19.50 -31.36 26.44
C GLN A 720 19.97 -32.80 26.21
N GLY A 721 19.04 -33.75 26.11
CA GLY A 721 19.34 -35.15 25.79
C GLY A 721 20.05 -35.29 24.44
N ALA A 722 19.48 -34.68 23.39
CA ALA A 722 20.05 -34.66 22.05
C ALA A 722 21.48 -34.09 22.01
N LYS A 723 21.79 -33.06 22.82
CA LYS A 723 23.16 -32.50 22.91
C LYS A 723 24.14 -33.47 23.55
N VAL A 724 23.71 -34.22 24.56
CA VAL A 724 24.54 -35.21 25.23
C VAL A 724 24.84 -36.38 24.29
N ASP A 725 23.81 -36.87 23.58
CA ASP A 725 23.95 -37.97 22.62
C ASP A 725 24.83 -37.58 21.42
N SER A 726 24.67 -36.36 20.90
CA SER A 726 25.52 -35.79 19.84
C SER A 726 27.00 -35.64 20.24
N ARG A 727 27.31 -35.47 21.53
CA ARG A 727 28.70 -35.41 22.05
C ARG A 727 29.28 -36.78 22.39
N ALA A 728 28.43 -37.80 22.54
CA ALA A 728 28.82 -39.16 22.86
C ALA A 728 29.12 -40.00 21.60
N MET A 729 28.55 -39.60 20.45
CA MET A 729 28.97 -40.01 19.10
C MET A 729 30.19 -39.24 18.63
#